data_AF-A0A976FMR7-F1
#
_entry.id   AF-A0A976FMR7-F1
#
_cell.length_a   1.000
_cell.length_b   1.000
_cell.length_c   1.000
_cell.angle_alpha   90.00
_cell.angle_beta   90.00
_cell.angle_gamma   90.00
#
_symmetry.space_group_name_H-M   'P 1'
#
loop_
_entity.id
_entity.type
_entity.pdbx_description
1 polymer ?
#
loop_
_entity_poly.entity_id
_entity_poly.type
_entity_poly.pdbx_seq_one_letter_code
_entity_poly.pdbx_strand_id
1 'polypeptide(L)'
;MSSELLERVEKWAIETPAKTMLSFVDDKGVVVSSLTCMELNKRMQNLAGLLVASPQQHNKGVGLMPGDRVLLVYPPGLDFIVAFLACLKAGVVAVPVYPPDPRRMKKDIRMFVAVTQNSQATTALTCSMYYNAKKISSMKEKFSFSGSAMWPEHLHWVVTDDLMHSKGINPETLWLFQLPAAESIAFLQYTSGSTSASKGVILSHGNLNHNLRTISSALHAGQDTIVVSWLPQYHDMGLIGAYLGTIFNGGVGVYMSPFSFIRDPCLWLQLVSKYRATHLQAPNFAYSLLARKKDRLFAHGEHIDLSSVRHMINGAEPIQGDAMDAFYRIFSPLGLAHGVVKPTYGLAEHTVFVCGGGKLRLWVDKEALESNHVFQVIDNANTAVVGKEMIGCGIPLRKDYGIDVRIVDIRTFEEKLEGETGEIWIASASKAQGYYGASMRELSVKTFQAKVVGDKDNHLFLRTGDVGVLYHQELFICGRIKDLIIIRGRNHYPQDLEATAESFSDLRPGCCAAFSYAGSGNDGEEQLAVVAELRDIKLNSKASLCGKIRTAIAREHGVKVTLVVLLAPRSILKTTSGKIARSRCKKALEEKKFDELYRNEDLIADVSSENIKEDEAVRGETMIRNADSVDIITTDENTKTKLPSVITSESSNQVLVFLIDELARVLGVERVEIDYNTPLQDLGLDSMALTQLQGVLAQKYHVHVEDELLYGESTTLATLHAGLCGGTSGSTTGQSSTSVRKQKLFCGCIAC
;
A
#
# COMPACT_ATOMS: atom_id res chain seq x y z
N MET A 1 -13.41 30.03 -19.31
CA MET A 1 -14.88 29.96 -19.17
C MET A 1 -15.21 29.60 -17.73
N SER A 2 -16.38 30.05 -17.31
CA SER A 2 -17.15 29.69 -16.11
C SER A 2 -17.03 28.22 -15.69
N SER A 3 -17.55 27.90 -14.50
CA SER A 3 -17.56 26.54 -13.95
C SER A 3 -18.41 25.55 -14.78
N GLU A 4 -17.89 25.03 -15.91
CA GLU A 4 -18.57 24.12 -16.85
C GLU A 4 -19.23 22.92 -16.16
N LEU A 5 -18.60 22.32 -15.14
CA LEU A 5 -19.22 21.26 -14.35
C LEU A 5 -20.63 21.64 -13.84
N LEU A 6 -20.80 22.86 -13.34
CA LEU A 6 -22.09 23.34 -12.82
C LEU A 6 -23.08 23.60 -13.96
N GLU A 7 -22.61 24.16 -15.08
CA GLU A 7 -23.43 24.34 -16.29
C GLU A 7 -23.95 23.00 -16.81
N ARG A 8 -23.12 21.95 -16.77
CA ARG A 8 -23.52 20.60 -17.18
C ARG A 8 -24.55 19.99 -16.24
N VAL A 9 -24.45 20.22 -14.92
CA VAL A 9 -25.49 19.80 -13.96
C VAL A 9 -26.85 20.43 -14.32
N GLU A 10 -26.86 21.73 -14.60
CA GLU A 10 -28.08 22.45 -15.00
C GLU A 10 -28.60 21.96 -16.36
N LYS A 11 -27.72 21.75 -17.34
CA LYS A 11 -28.04 21.19 -18.65
C LYS A 11 -28.74 19.83 -18.52
N TRP A 12 -28.18 18.90 -17.77
CA TRP A 12 -28.77 17.55 -17.63
C TRP A 12 -30.12 17.57 -16.92
N ALA A 13 -30.33 18.49 -15.98
CA ALA A 13 -31.62 18.70 -15.34
C ALA A 13 -32.70 19.18 -16.32
N ILE A 14 -32.32 19.92 -17.37
CA ILE A 14 -33.23 20.39 -18.42
C ILE A 14 -33.45 19.30 -19.49
N GLU A 15 -32.38 18.69 -19.99
CA GLU A 15 -32.45 17.75 -21.11
C GLU A 15 -32.95 16.35 -20.70
N THR A 16 -32.60 15.88 -19.50
CA THR A 16 -32.92 14.52 -19.02
C THR A 16 -33.42 14.49 -17.57
N PRO A 17 -34.44 15.29 -17.21
CA PRO A 17 -34.84 15.55 -15.83
C PRO A 17 -35.10 14.29 -14.99
N ALA A 18 -35.77 13.30 -15.57
CA ALA A 18 -36.20 12.08 -14.88
C ALA A 18 -35.15 10.95 -14.87
N LYS A 19 -34.03 11.11 -15.58
CA LYS A 19 -32.96 10.10 -15.61
C LYS A 19 -32.33 10.00 -14.22
N THR A 20 -32.33 8.81 -13.63
CA THR A 20 -31.54 8.52 -12.42
C THR A 20 -30.06 8.65 -12.76
N MET A 21 -29.40 9.67 -12.22
CA MET A 21 -27.99 9.95 -12.48
C MET A 21 -27.09 9.23 -11.49
N LEU A 22 -27.42 9.28 -10.20
CA LEU A 22 -26.60 8.71 -9.13
C LEU A 22 -27.45 7.77 -8.28
N SER A 23 -26.92 6.60 -7.95
CA SER A 23 -27.52 5.64 -7.02
C SER A 23 -26.48 5.19 -6.01
N PHE A 24 -26.88 5.00 -4.76
CA PHE A 24 -26.05 4.45 -3.71
C PHE A 24 -26.67 3.15 -3.20
N VAL A 25 -25.87 2.09 -3.17
CA VAL A 25 -26.31 0.76 -2.74
C VAL A 25 -25.75 0.40 -1.37
N ASP A 26 -26.49 -0.43 -0.66
CA ASP A 26 -26.04 -1.03 0.57
C ASP A 26 -25.10 -2.23 0.33
N ASP A 27 -24.75 -2.81 1.46
CA ASP A 27 -23.99 -4.02 1.70
C ASP A 27 -24.52 -5.31 1.03
N LYS A 28 -25.73 -5.27 0.46
CA LYS A 28 -26.39 -6.36 -0.28
C LYS A 28 -26.66 -5.97 -1.74
N GLY A 29 -26.18 -4.81 -2.19
CA GLY A 29 -26.42 -4.31 -3.56
C GLY A 29 -27.82 -3.75 -3.79
N VAL A 30 -28.57 -3.45 -2.71
CA VAL A 30 -29.90 -2.83 -2.77
C VAL A 30 -29.73 -1.31 -2.80
N VAL A 31 -30.41 -0.63 -3.73
CA VAL A 31 -30.39 0.84 -3.81
C VAL A 31 -31.08 1.42 -2.59
N VAL A 32 -30.34 2.20 -1.79
CA VAL A 32 -30.85 2.88 -0.58
C VAL A 32 -31.04 4.38 -0.78
N SER A 33 -30.41 4.95 -1.80
CA SER A 33 -30.59 6.35 -2.19
C SER A 33 -30.34 6.53 -3.67
N SER A 34 -31.07 7.44 -4.30
CA SER A 34 -30.90 7.80 -5.70
C SER A 34 -31.19 9.27 -5.93
N LEU A 35 -30.56 9.84 -6.95
CA LEU A 35 -30.80 11.21 -7.42
C LEU A 35 -30.99 11.19 -8.94
N THR A 36 -32.11 11.72 -9.39
CA THR A 36 -32.33 12.11 -10.79
C THR A 36 -31.54 13.37 -11.15
N CYS A 37 -31.38 13.66 -12.44
CA CYS A 37 -30.79 14.90 -12.92
C CYS A 37 -31.48 16.15 -12.32
N MET A 38 -32.82 16.15 -12.31
CA MET A 38 -33.60 17.24 -11.73
C MET A 38 -33.41 17.35 -10.21
N GLU A 39 -33.43 16.23 -9.49
CA GLU A 39 -33.25 16.26 -8.03
C GLU A 39 -31.86 16.71 -7.61
N LEU A 40 -30.80 16.28 -8.32
CA LEU A 40 -29.44 16.73 -8.05
C LEU A 40 -29.33 18.24 -8.19
N ASN A 41 -29.78 18.80 -9.32
CA ASN A 41 -29.73 20.23 -9.57
C ASN A 41 -30.58 21.00 -8.54
N LYS A 42 -31.83 20.56 -8.28
CA LYS A 42 -32.71 21.23 -7.32
C LYS A 42 -32.12 21.26 -5.91
N ARG A 43 -31.61 20.13 -5.40
CA ARG A 43 -31.01 20.08 -4.05
C ARG A 43 -29.73 20.91 -3.98
N MET A 44 -28.91 20.89 -5.04
CA MET A 44 -27.71 21.73 -5.16
C MET A 44 -28.05 23.22 -5.08
N GLN A 45 -28.98 23.70 -5.90
CA GLN A 45 -29.39 25.13 -5.93
C GLN A 45 -30.00 25.57 -4.60
N ASN A 46 -30.88 24.74 -4.03
CA ASN A 46 -31.50 25.01 -2.73
C ASN A 46 -30.46 25.16 -1.62
N LEU A 47 -29.55 24.20 -1.52
CA LEU A 47 -28.51 24.23 -0.49
C LEU A 47 -27.54 25.40 -0.74
N ALA A 48 -27.11 25.64 -1.97
CA ALA A 48 -26.25 26.78 -2.32
C ALA A 48 -26.88 28.11 -1.87
N GLY A 49 -28.18 28.28 -2.12
CA GLY A 49 -28.95 29.43 -1.67
C GLY A 49 -28.96 29.59 -0.14
N LEU A 50 -29.20 28.51 0.60
CA LEU A 50 -29.17 28.54 2.07
C LEU A 50 -27.80 28.80 2.66
N LEU A 51 -26.75 28.30 2.02
CA LEU A 51 -25.38 28.52 2.47
C LEU A 51 -25.06 30.02 2.51
N VAL A 52 -25.49 30.79 1.51
CA VAL A 52 -25.20 32.23 1.42
C VAL A 52 -26.26 33.13 2.05
N ALA A 53 -27.52 32.68 2.10
CA ALA A 53 -28.60 33.48 2.69
C ALA A 53 -28.29 33.78 4.16
N SER A 54 -28.43 35.04 4.57
CA SER A 54 -28.21 35.41 5.97
C SER A 54 -29.34 34.87 6.86
N PRO A 55 -29.08 34.56 8.14
CA PRO A 55 -30.13 34.18 9.09
C PRO A 55 -31.26 35.23 9.24
N GLN A 56 -30.96 36.50 8.95
CA GLN A 56 -31.94 37.59 8.94
C GLN A 56 -32.83 37.58 7.69
N GLN A 57 -32.30 37.12 6.55
CA GLN A 57 -33.04 37.01 5.29
C GLN A 57 -33.88 35.74 5.22
N HIS A 58 -33.39 34.64 5.79
CA HIS A 58 -34.06 33.35 5.82
C HIS A 58 -33.73 32.61 7.11
N ASN A 59 -34.73 32.09 7.81
CA ASN A 59 -34.55 31.43 9.12
C ASN A 59 -33.62 30.20 9.10
N LYS A 60 -33.45 29.56 7.94
CA LYS A 60 -32.51 28.47 7.69
C LYS A 60 -31.19 28.91 7.01
N GLY A 61 -31.01 30.22 6.78
CA GLY A 61 -29.81 30.77 6.16
C GLY A 61 -28.58 30.58 7.03
N VAL A 62 -27.44 30.26 6.42
CA VAL A 62 -26.16 30.03 7.12
C VAL A 62 -25.29 31.30 7.13
N GLY A 63 -25.41 32.16 6.12
CA GLY A 63 -24.70 33.44 6.02
C GLY A 63 -23.22 33.34 5.65
N LEU A 64 -22.84 32.33 4.85
CA LEU A 64 -21.48 32.19 4.31
C LEU A 64 -21.24 33.15 3.16
N MET A 65 -19.99 33.57 3.01
CA MET A 65 -19.56 34.45 1.92
C MET A 65 -18.74 33.67 0.89
N PRO A 66 -18.73 34.10 -0.40
CA PRO A 66 -17.80 33.56 -1.38
C PRO A 66 -16.36 33.59 -0.87
N GLY A 67 -15.64 32.49 -1.08
CA GLY A 67 -14.31 32.25 -0.56
C GLY A 67 -14.27 31.55 0.80
N ASP A 68 -15.37 31.55 1.58
CA ASP A 68 -15.40 30.85 2.88
C ASP A 68 -15.10 29.36 2.75
N ARG A 69 -14.39 28.81 3.73
CA ARG A 69 -13.94 27.41 3.71
C ARG A 69 -14.84 26.58 4.60
N VAL A 70 -15.35 25.49 4.05
CA VAL A 70 -16.36 24.67 4.71
C VAL A 70 -15.96 23.20 4.67
N LEU A 71 -15.84 22.59 5.86
CA LEU A 71 -15.55 21.17 5.98
C LEU A 71 -16.77 20.35 5.57
N LEU A 72 -16.58 19.37 4.70
CA LEU A 72 -17.63 18.42 4.33
C LEU A 72 -17.43 17.11 5.08
N VAL A 73 -18.20 16.91 6.13
CA VAL A 73 -18.08 15.79 7.07
C VAL A 73 -19.28 14.87 6.94
N TYR A 74 -19.21 13.96 5.99
CA TYR A 74 -20.33 13.06 5.66
C TYR A 74 -19.87 11.61 5.66
N PRO A 75 -20.71 10.67 6.09
CA PRO A 75 -20.50 9.25 5.77
C PRO A 75 -20.63 9.03 4.25
N PRO A 76 -20.17 7.88 3.73
CA PRO A 76 -20.33 7.55 2.31
C PRO A 76 -21.81 7.62 1.89
N GLY A 77 -22.11 8.36 0.82
CA GLY A 77 -23.49 8.63 0.39
C GLY A 77 -23.62 9.86 -0.52
N LEU A 78 -24.80 10.03 -1.11
CA LEU A 78 -25.04 11.06 -2.13
C LEU A 78 -25.15 12.49 -1.59
N ASP A 79 -25.50 12.66 -0.31
CA ASP A 79 -25.66 14.00 0.31
C ASP A 79 -24.35 14.80 0.28
N PHE A 80 -23.21 14.12 0.41
CA PHE A 80 -21.90 14.75 0.26
C PHE A 80 -21.71 15.39 -1.12
N ILE A 81 -22.15 14.71 -2.19
CA ILE A 81 -22.00 15.21 -3.56
C ILE A 81 -22.88 16.44 -3.78
N VAL A 82 -24.11 16.42 -3.25
CA VAL A 82 -25.00 17.59 -3.25
C VAL A 82 -24.36 18.76 -2.51
N ALA A 83 -23.82 18.52 -1.30
CA ALA A 83 -23.15 19.55 -0.51
C ALA A 83 -21.90 20.11 -1.20
N PHE A 84 -21.09 19.25 -1.81
CA PHE A 84 -19.91 19.65 -2.58
C PHE A 84 -20.27 20.58 -3.74
N LEU A 85 -21.23 20.18 -4.57
CA LEU A 85 -21.68 21.00 -5.70
C LEU A 85 -22.36 22.30 -5.24
N ALA A 86 -23.10 22.26 -4.12
CA ALA A 86 -23.72 23.44 -3.53
C ALA A 86 -22.68 24.46 -3.05
N CYS A 87 -21.59 24.02 -2.41
CA CYS A 87 -20.46 24.87 -2.06
C CYS A 87 -19.87 25.53 -3.32
N LEU A 88 -19.61 24.73 -4.37
CA LEU A 88 -19.05 25.21 -5.63
C LEU A 88 -19.97 26.28 -6.26
N LYS A 89 -21.29 26.03 -6.30
CA LYS A 89 -22.27 26.97 -6.83
C LYS A 89 -22.37 28.25 -5.99
N ALA A 90 -22.24 28.14 -4.67
CA ALA A 90 -22.22 29.28 -3.74
C ALA A 90 -20.92 30.09 -3.77
N GLY A 91 -19.88 29.64 -4.49
CA GLY A 91 -18.54 30.23 -4.44
C GLY A 91 -17.82 29.99 -3.10
N VAL A 92 -18.33 29.06 -2.29
CA VAL A 92 -17.76 28.63 -1.01
C VAL A 92 -16.74 27.52 -1.30
N VAL A 93 -15.56 27.60 -0.69
CA VAL A 93 -14.49 26.63 -0.85
C VAL A 93 -14.81 25.36 -0.06
N ALA A 94 -15.11 24.29 -0.79
CA ALA A 94 -15.33 22.98 -0.16
C ALA A 94 -14.02 22.41 0.39
N VAL A 95 -14.08 21.75 1.55
CA VAL A 95 -12.96 21.01 2.14
C VAL A 95 -13.42 19.59 2.46
N PRO A 96 -13.36 18.67 1.47
CA PRO A 96 -13.67 17.26 1.68
C PRO A 96 -12.79 16.64 2.77
N VAL A 97 -13.41 16.00 3.76
CA VAL A 97 -12.68 15.27 4.79
C VAL A 97 -13.28 13.90 5.02
N TYR A 98 -12.41 12.93 5.27
CA TYR A 98 -12.86 11.63 5.76
C TYR A 98 -13.43 11.81 7.18
N PRO A 99 -14.68 11.40 7.45
CA PRO A 99 -15.29 11.59 8.75
C PRO A 99 -14.60 10.73 9.81
N PRO A 100 -14.13 11.29 10.95
CA PRO A 100 -13.63 10.47 12.05
C PRO A 100 -14.66 9.43 12.50
N ASP A 101 -14.27 8.16 12.69
CA ASP A 101 -15.21 7.17 13.25
C ASP A 101 -15.50 7.54 14.71
N PRO A 102 -16.76 7.90 15.07
CA PRO A 102 -17.09 8.28 16.44
C PRO A 102 -16.88 7.15 17.45
N ARG A 103 -16.69 5.90 17.00
CA ARG A 103 -16.39 4.74 17.86
C ARG A 103 -14.88 4.49 18.03
N ARG A 104 -14.02 5.14 17.23
CA ARG A 104 -12.55 4.96 17.21
C ARG A 104 -11.81 6.31 17.18
N MET A 105 -12.27 7.24 18.01
CA MET A 105 -11.89 8.66 18.03
C MET A 105 -10.38 8.97 18.07
N LYS A 106 -9.58 8.24 18.86
CA LYS A 106 -8.18 8.63 19.21
C LYS A 106 -7.24 8.84 18.01
N LYS A 107 -7.42 8.12 16.89
CA LYS A 107 -6.50 8.19 15.73
C LYS A 107 -6.96 9.17 14.65
N ASP A 108 -8.26 9.22 14.37
CA ASP A 108 -8.81 9.93 13.22
C ASP A 108 -9.12 11.41 13.53
N ILE A 109 -9.45 11.73 14.79
CA ILE A 109 -9.76 13.10 15.21
C ILE A 109 -8.56 14.05 15.07
N ARG A 110 -7.32 13.55 15.24
CA ARG A 110 -6.11 14.38 15.10
C ARG A 110 -5.92 14.89 13.68
N MET A 111 -6.17 14.05 12.69
CA MET A 111 -6.09 14.44 11.27
C MET A 111 -7.20 15.45 10.95
N PHE A 112 -8.41 15.23 11.47
CA PHE A 112 -9.51 16.17 11.33
C PHE A 112 -9.17 17.54 11.93
N VAL A 113 -8.68 17.59 13.18
CA VAL A 113 -8.26 18.84 13.85
C VAL A 113 -7.17 19.55 13.04
N ALA A 114 -6.17 18.81 12.54
CA ALA A 114 -5.10 19.39 11.72
C ALA A 114 -5.65 20.01 10.42
N VAL A 115 -6.60 19.34 9.76
CA VAL A 115 -7.27 19.88 8.57
C VAL A 115 -8.12 21.10 8.91
N THR A 116 -8.88 21.08 10.01
CA THR A 116 -9.65 22.24 10.48
C THR A 116 -8.75 23.45 10.71
N GLN A 117 -7.65 23.28 11.44
CA GLN A 117 -6.70 24.34 11.74
C GLN A 117 -6.00 24.86 10.47
N ASN A 118 -5.57 23.98 9.57
CA ASN A 118 -4.86 24.36 8.36
C ASN A 118 -5.79 25.05 7.33
N SER A 119 -7.03 24.60 7.21
CA SER A 119 -8.03 25.19 6.30
C SER A 119 -8.67 26.46 6.85
N GLN A 120 -8.52 26.72 8.16
CA GLN A 120 -9.17 27.83 8.87
C GLN A 120 -10.70 27.85 8.69
N ALA A 121 -11.30 26.67 8.47
CA ALA A 121 -12.73 26.53 8.34
C ALA A 121 -13.41 26.75 9.69
N THR A 122 -14.45 27.58 9.71
CA THR A 122 -15.30 27.83 10.89
C THR A 122 -16.61 27.07 10.84
N THR A 123 -16.96 26.50 9.68
CA THR A 123 -18.22 25.79 9.44
C THR A 123 -17.95 24.37 8.93
N ALA A 124 -18.72 23.40 9.43
CA ALA A 124 -18.72 22.03 8.97
C ALA A 124 -20.14 21.60 8.56
N LEU A 125 -20.31 21.11 7.34
CA LEU A 125 -21.57 20.54 6.87
C LEU A 125 -21.58 19.04 7.12
N THR A 126 -22.74 18.52 7.50
CA THR A 126 -22.94 17.09 7.77
C THR A 126 -24.40 16.67 7.57
N CYS A 127 -24.71 15.40 7.82
CA CYS A 127 -26.06 14.85 7.88
C CYS A 127 -26.48 14.55 9.34
N SER A 128 -27.78 14.43 9.56
CA SER A 128 -28.40 14.19 10.87
C SER A 128 -27.87 12.91 11.51
N MET A 129 -27.73 11.85 10.70
CA MET A 129 -27.21 10.56 11.15
C MET A 129 -25.82 10.70 11.79
N TYR A 130 -24.89 11.34 11.09
CA TYR A 130 -23.52 11.51 11.58
C TYR A 130 -23.44 12.50 12.73
N TYR A 131 -24.19 13.59 12.66
CA TYR A 131 -24.23 14.59 13.73
C TYR A 131 -24.72 13.98 15.06
N ASN A 132 -25.74 13.12 15.01
CA ASN A 132 -26.24 12.40 16.19
C ASN A 132 -25.19 11.41 16.72
N ALA A 133 -24.52 10.65 15.85
CA ALA A 133 -23.43 9.76 16.27
C ALA A 133 -22.28 10.53 16.95
N LYS A 134 -21.92 11.70 16.40
CA LYS A 134 -20.92 12.61 17.00
C LYS A 134 -21.36 13.10 18.38
N LYS A 135 -22.60 13.54 18.54
CA LYS A 135 -23.15 13.99 19.85
C LYS A 135 -23.05 12.89 20.92
N ILE A 136 -23.47 11.67 20.58
CA ILE A 136 -23.42 10.52 21.49
C ILE A 136 -21.97 10.21 21.90
N SER A 137 -21.03 10.24 20.95
CA SER A 137 -19.60 10.04 21.23
C SER A 137 -19.05 11.11 22.17
N SER A 138 -19.35 12.39 21.91
CA SER A 138 -18.86 13.50 22.75
C SER A 138 -19.40 13.44 24.17
N MET A 139 -20.62 12.92 24.39
CA MET A 139 -21.14 12.69 25.74
C MET A 139 -20.34 11.60 26.46
N LYS A 140 -20.10 10.45 25.81
CA LYS A 140 -19.32 9.35 26.40
C LYS A 140 -17.90 9.76 26.77
N GLU A 141 -17.24 10.57 25.94
CA GLU A 141 -15.88 11.06 26.21
C GLU A 141 -15.84 12.00 27.43
N LYS A 142 -16.84 12.85 27.63
CA LYS A 142 -16.94 13.71 28.83
C LYS A 142 -17.04 12.91 30.14
N PHE A 143 -17.56 11.69 30.08
CA PHE A 143 -17.62 10.77 31.24
C PHE A 143 -16.38 9.88 31.38
N SER A 144 -15.51 9.81 30.37
CA SER A 144 -14.25 9.07 30.45
C SER A 144 -13.10 10.03 30.79
N PHE A 145 -12.49 9.87 31.97
CA PHE A 145 -11.34 10.67 32.44
C PHE A 145 -10.02 10.39 31.68
N SER A 146 -10.08 10.22 30.35
CA SER A 146 -8.88 10.06 29.52
C SER A 146 -8.76 11.25 28.57
N GLY A 147 -7.62 11.96 28.61
CA GLY A 147 -7.30 13.16 27.81
C GLY A 147 -7.22 12.91 26.30
N SER A 148 -8.30 12.41 25.71
CA SER A 148 -8.45 12.12 24.29
C SER A 148 -8.69 13.43 23.52
N ALA A 149 -8.17 13.50 22.29
CA ALA A 149 -8.31 14.68 21.44
C ALA A 149 -9.80 14.98 21.14
N MET A 150 -10.22 16.21 21.40
CA MET A 150 -11.61 16.66 21.30
C MET A 150 -11.95 17.23 19.91
N TRP A 151 -13.23 17.25 19.58
CA TRP A 151 -13.74 18.00 18.44
C TRP A 151 -13.42 19.50 18.58
N PRO A 152 -13.05 20.21 17.50
CA PRO A 152 -12.83 21.65 17.55
C PRO A 152 -14.11 22.40 17.99
N GLU A 153 -14.04 23.15 19.09
CA GLU A 153 -15.20 23.84 19.66
C GLU A 153 -15.67 25.04 18.82
N HIS A 154 -14.78 25.65 18.06
CA HIS A 154 -15.07 26.80 17.19
C HIS A 154 -15.83 26.43 15.91
N LEU A 155 -16.03 25.14 15.62
CA LEU A 155 -16.74 24.70 14.42
C LEU A 155 -18.25 24.81 14.61
N HIS A 156 -18.88 25.62 13.78
CA HIS A 156 -20.33 25.64 13.61
C HIS A 156 -20.76 24.46 12.73
N TRP A 157 -21.52 23.52 13.31
CA TRP A 157 -22.00 22.33 12.61
C TRP A 157 -23.38 22.58 12.00
N VAL A 158 -23.48 22.43 10.68
CA VAL A 158 -24.72 22.59 9.94
C VAL A 158 -25.18 21.23 9.42
N VAL A 159 -26.37 20.82 9.85
CA VAL A 159 -27.02 19.60 9.36
C VAL A 159 -27.79 19.95 8.08
N THR A 160 -27.49 19.24 6.99
CA THR A 160 -27.91 19.65 5.64
C THR A 160 -29.12 18.92 5.10
N ASP A 161 -29.53 17.79 5.67
CA ASP A 161 -30.66 16.99 5.18
C ASP A 161 -31.94 17.85 5.04
N ASP A 162 -32.30 18.59 6.10
CA ASP A 162 -33.47 19.47 6.13
C ASP A 162 -33.33 20.73 5.25
N LEU A 163 -32.10 21.06 4.85
CA LEU A 163 -31.79 22.21 4.00
C LEU A 163 -31.93 21.86 2.53
N MET A 164 -31.42 20.68 2.12
CA MET A 164 -31.50 20.18 0.74
C MET A 164 -32.95 20.01 0.27
N HIS A 165 -33.85 19.66 1.20
CA HIS A 165 -35.28 19.47 0.94
C HIS A 165 -36.13 20.72 1.18
N SER A 166 -35.55 21.83 1.64
CA SER A 166 -36.30 23.04 1.98
C SER A 166 -36.96 23.65 0.74
N LYS A 167 -38.19 24.14 0.91
CA LYS A 167 -38.94 24.92 -0.10
C LYS A 167 -38.83 26.41 0.19
N GLY A 168 -39.09 27.25 -0.80
CA GLY A 168 -39.33 28.69 -0.59
C GLY A 168 -38.15 29.62 -0.86
N ILE A 169 -37.01 29.10 -1.33
CA ILE A 169 -35.90 29.94 -1.79
C ILE A 169 -36.08 30.13 -3.28
N ASN A 170 -36.13 31.38 -3.73
CA ASN A 170 -36.04 31.70 -5.13
C ASN A 170 -34.56 31.96 -5.47
N PRO A 171 -33.87 31.06 -6.21
CA PRO A 171 -32.50 31.29 -6.65
C PRO A 171 -32.37 32.58 -7.46
N GLU A 172 -33.46 33.06 -8.09
CA GLU A 172 -33.46 34.31 -8.83
C GLU A 172 -33.39 35.56 -7.94
N THR A 173 -33.71 35.41 -6.66
CA THR A 173 -33.66 36.51 -5.67
C THR A 173 -32.36 36.54 -4.87
N LEU A 174 -31.64 35.42 -4.82
CA LEU A 174 -30.30 35.34 -4.27
C LEU A 174 -29.32 35.62 -5.40
N TRP A 175 -28.31 36.46 -5.22
CA TRP A 175 -27.38 36.88 -6.28
C TRP A 175 -26.43 35.77 -6.80
N LEU A 176 -26.87 34.51 -6.85
CA LEU A 176 -26.14 33.32 -7.29
C LEU A 176 -26.14 33.11 -8.81
N PHE A 177 -26.47 34.15 -9.58
CA PHE A 177 -26.46 34.11 -11.04
C PHE A 177 -25.06 34.05 -11.65
N GLN A 178 -24.05 34.53 -10.92
CA GLN A 178 -22.67 34.55 -11.42
C GLN A 178 -21.97 33.25 -11.05
N LEU A 179 -21.62 32.47 -12.07
CA LEU A 179 -20.75 31.31 -11.89
C LEU A 179 -19.36 31.76 -11.41
N PRO A 180 -18.71 31.00 -10.51
CA PRO A 180 -17.35 31.32 -10.08
C PRO A 180 -16.38 31.42 -11.27
N ALA A 181 -15.40 32.31 -11.15
CA ALA A 181 -14.33 32.44 -12.13
C ALA A 181 -13.46 31.17 -12.17
N ALA A 182 -12.78 30.93 -13.29
CA ALA A 182 -11.95 29.74 -13.46
C ALA A 182 -10.76 29.70 -12.48
N GLU A 183 -10.29 30.85 -12.04
CA GLU A 183 -9.17 31.03 -11.12
C GLU A 183 -9.62 30.98 -9.65
N SER A 184 -10.91 31.08 -9.37
CA SER A 184 -11.46 30.95 -8.03
C SER A 184 -11.23 29.54 -7.49
N ILE A 185 -10.90 29.46 -6.20
CA ILE A 185 -10.71 28.17 -5.51
C ILE A 185 -12.07 27.46 -5.46
N ALA A 186 -12.13 26.26 -6.02
CA ALA A 186 -13.30 25.39 -5.92
C ALA A 186 -13.25 24.61 -4.60
N PHE A 187 -12.13 23.94 -4.34
CA PHE A 187 -11.99 23.13 -3.13
C PHE A 187 -10.52 22.93 -2.73
N LEU A 188 -10.33 22.56 -1.47
CA LEU A 188 -9.03 22.13 -0.93
C LEU A 188 -9.00 20.61 -0.83
N GLN A 189 -8.18 19.96 -1.66
CA GLN A 189 -7.96 18.52 -1.55
C GLN A 189 -6.82 18.26 -0.59
N TYR A 190 -7.15 17.76 0.62
CA TYR A 190 -6.10 17.35 1.54
C TYR A 190 -5.46 16.04 1.11
N THR A 191 -4.13 16.05 1.05
CA THR A 191 -3.34 14.84 0.83
C THR A 191 -2.73 14.40 2.15
N SER A 192 -2.81 13.09 2.43
CA SER A 192 -2.20 12.45 3.60
C SER A 192 -0.71 12.19 3.36
N GLY A 193 0.02 13.15 2.75
CA GLY A 193 1.37 12.97 2.20
C GLY A 193 2.36 12.30 3.16
N SER A 194 3.46 11.79 2.62
CA SER A 194 4.53 11.10 3.38
C SER A 194 5.20 11.97 4.46
N THR A 195 4.89 13.27 4.53
CA THR A 195 5.31 14.18 5.60
C THR A 195 4.24 14.25 6.70
N SER A 196 4.66 14.36 7.97
CA SER A 196 3.79 14.36 9.16
C SER A 196 2.66 15.41 9.21
N ALA A 197 2.66 16.42 8.33
CA ALA A 197 1.59 17.43 8.20
C ALA A 197 0.78 17.26 6.89
N SER A 198 -0.55 17.23 7.02
CA SER A 198 -1.48 17.17 5.87
C SER A 198 -1.44 18.48 5.08
N LYS A 199 -1.44 18.41 3.75
CA LYS A 199 -1.35 19.59 2.86
C LYS A 199 -2.65 19.77 2.11
N GLY A 200 -3.27 20.96 2.18
CA GLY A 200 -4.42 21.30 1.37
C GLY A 200 -3.99 21.76 -0.02
N VAL A 201 -4.19 20.95 -1.04
CA VAL A 201 -3.94 21.31 -2.45
C VAL A 201 -5.06 22.25 -2.92
N ILE A 202 -4.69 23.42 -3.45
CA ILE A 202 -5.63 24.44 -3.92
C ILE A 202 -6.06 24.12 -5.35
N LEU A 203 -7.29 23.66 -5.52
CA LEU A 203 -7.87 23.35 -6.84
C LEU A 203 -8.88 24.41 -7.23
N SER A 204 -8.65 25.05 -8.39
CA SER A 204 -9.57 26.03 -8.95
C SER A 204 -10.67 25.39 -9.78
N HIS A 205 -11.74 26.14 -10.08
CA HIS A 205 -12.77 25.69 -11.01
C HIS A 205 -12.20 25.36 -12.40
N GLY A 206 -11.23 26.14 -12.87
CA GLY A 206 -10.52 25.93 -14.13
C GLY A 206 -9.70 24.64 -14.12
N ASN A 207 -8.98 24.35 -13.02
CA ASN A 207 -8.24 23.11 -12.87
C ASN A 207 -9.16 21.89 -12.99
N LEU A 208 -10.27 21.93 -12.26
CA LEU A 208 -11.27 20.86 -12.23
C LEU A 208 -11.90 20.63 -13.61
N ASN A 209 -12.38 21.68 -14.27
CA ASN A 209 -13.00 21.56 -15.60
C ASN A 209 -12.01 21.07 -16.64
N HIS A 210 -10.77 21.57 -16.63
CA HIS A 210 -9.74 21.10 -17.55
C HIS A 210 -9.51 19.60 -17.37
N ASN A 211 -9.32 19.14 -16.12
CA ASN A 211 -9.06 17.73 -15.86
C ASN A 211 -10.24 16.82 -16.20
N LEU A 212 -11.49 17.27 -15.93
CA LEU A 212 -12.70 16.54 -16.32
C LEU A 212 -12.82 16.37 -17.84
N ARG A 213 -12.49 17.40 -18.65
CA ARG A 213 -12.44 17.26 -20.11
C ARG A 213 -11.39 16.25 -20.55
N THR A 214 -10.19 16.33 -19.97
CA THR A 214 -9.11 15.38 -20.26
C THR A 214 -9.52 13.95 -19.96
N ILE A 215 -10.09 13.69 -18.77
CA ILE A 215 -10.59 12.37 -18.37
C ILE A 215 -11.69 11.89 -19.33
N SER A 216 -12.65 12.76 -19.64
CA SER A 216 -13.77 12.40 -20.52
C SER A 216 -13.28 11.97 -21.90
N SER A 217 -12.29 12.68 -22.44
CA SER A 217 -11.67 12.33 -23.72
C SER A 217 -10.83 11.06 -23.64
N ALA A 218 -9.93 10.95 -22.65
CA ALA A 218 -9.06 9.79 -22.48
C ALA A 218 -9.84 8.47 -22.30
N LEU A 219 -11.03 8.55 -21.70
CA LEU A 219 -11.90 7.40 -21.47
C LEU A 219 -13.02 7.28 -22.51
N HIS A 220 -13.10 8.17 -23.50
CA HIS A 220 -14.23 8.24 -24.44
C HIS A 220 -15.60 8.23 -23.73
N ALA A 221 -15.69 8.94 -22.60
CA ALA A 221 -16.88 8.97 -21.78
C ALA A 221 -17.96 9.91 -22.35
N GLY A 222 -19.22 9.49 -22.23
CA GLY A 222 -20.39 10.21 -22.72
C GLY A 222 -21.64 9.91 -21.88
N GLN A 223 -22.83 10.21 -22.40
CA GLN A 223 -24.09 9.99 -21.68
C GLN A 223 -24.45 8.51 -21.49
N ASP A 224 -23.86 7.64 -22.30
CA ASP A 224 -23.91 6.19 -22.26
C ASP A 224 -22.91 5.58 -21.26
N THR A 225 -22.09 6.42 -20.61
CA THR A 225 -21.20 5.98 -19.54
C THR A 225 -21.99 5.57 -18.31
N ILE A 226 -21.82 4.30 -17.94
CA ILE A 226 -22.27 3.73 -16.67
C ILE A 226 -21.04 3.41 -15.81
N VAL A 227 -20.93 4.08 -14.66
CA VAL A 227 -19.86 3.89 -13.67
C VAL A 227 -20.39 3.08 -12.49
N VAL A 228 -19.62 2.06 -12.08
CA VAL A 228 -19.83 1.38 -10.79
C VAL A 228 -18.57 1.56 -9.95
N SER A 229 -18.68 2.20 -8.78
CA SER A 229 -17.50 2.55 -7.97
C SER A 229 -17.75 2.43 -6.47
N TRP A 230 -16.73 2.01 -5.74
CA TRP A 230 -16.69 1.99 -4.27
C TRP A 230 -15.67 2.99 -3.72
N LEU A 231 -14.98 3.72 -4.60
CA LEU A 231 -13.89 4.60 -4.18
C LEU A 231 -14.42 5.73 -3.29
N PRO A 232 -13.68 6.11 -2.25
CA PRO A 232 -14.16 7.12 -1.32
C PRO A 232 -14.35 8.47 -2.02
N GLN A 233 -15.51 9.10 -1.79
CA GLN A 233 -15.87 10.42 -2.32
C GLN A 233 -15.02 11.58 -1.77
N TYR A 234 -14.13 11.32 -0.82
CA TYR A 234 -13.22 12.31 -0.22
C TYR A 234 -11.83 12.33 -0.87
N HIS A 235 -11.57 11.36 -1.76
CA HIS A 235 -10.31 11.24 -2.50
C HIS A 235 -10.50 11.65 -3.94
N ASP A 236 -9.48 12.29 -4.52
CA ASP A 236 -9.42 12.75 -5.89
C ASP A 236 -9.92 11.73 -6.94
N MET A 237 -9.43 10.49 -6.91
CA MET A 237 -9.85 9.44 -7.86
C MET A 237 -11.34 9.10 -7.72
N GLY A 238 -11.85 9.02 -6.48
CA GLY A 238 -13.27 8.77 -6.23
C GLY A 238 -14.13 9.98 -6.61
N LEU A 239 -13.85 11.12 -5.98
CA LEU A 239 -14.56 12.37 -6.18
C LEU A 239 -14.55 12.82 -7.64
N ILE A 240 -13.38 13.08 -8.20
CA ILE A 240 -13.24 13.70 -9.52
C ILE A 240 -13.47 12.66 -10.61
N GLY A 241 -12.80 11.50 -10.52
CA GLY A 241 -12.92 10.45 -11.53
C GLY A 241 -14.30 9.79 -11.56
N ALA A 242 -14.80 9.33 -10.42
CA ALA A 242 -16.03 8.51 -10.36
C ALA A 242 -17.31 9.36 -10.31
N TYR A 243 -17.38 10.33 -9.39
CA TYR A 243 -18.61 11.10 -9.20
C TYR A 243 -18.70 12.26 -10.18
N LEU A 244 -17.74 13.18 -10.15
CA LEU A 244 -17.79 14.38 -10.99
C LEU A 244 -17.62 14.05 -12.46
N GLY A 245 -16.78 13.06 -12.83
CA GLY A 245 -16.66 12.56 -14.20
C GLY A 245 -17.97 12.01 -14.75
N THR A 246 -18.74 11.29 -13.93
CA THR A 246 -20.09 10.80 -14.32
C THR A 246 -21.06 11.95 -14.56
N ILE A 247 -21.13 12.89 -13.61
CA ILE A 247 -21.99 14.07 -13.69
C ILE A 247 -21.62 14.93 -14.90
N PHE A 248 -20.33 15.16 -15.12
CA PHE A 248 -19.82 15.95 -16.23
C PHE A 248 -20.22 15.36 -17.58
N ASN A 249 -20.28 14.03 -17.72
CA ASN A 249 -20.64 13.39 -18.98
C ASN A 249 -22.15 13.11 -19.13
N GLY A 250 -22.97 13.37 -18.10
CA GLY A 250 -24.39 13.03 -18.10
C GLY A 250 -24.61 11.51 -18.05
N GLY A 251 -23.64 10.77 -17.51
CA GLY A 251 -23.68 9.32 -17.35
C GLY A 251 -24.54 8.88 -16.16
N VAL A 252 -24.44 7.60 -15.82
CA VAL A 252 -25.10 6.99 -14.66
C VAL A 252 -24.03 6.43 -13.72
N GLY A 253 -24.15 6.71 -12.43
CA GLY A 253 -23.23 6.25 -11.40
C GLY A 253 -23.96 5.38 -10.37
N VAL A 254 -23.42 4.19 -10.10
CA VAL A 254 -23.87 3.29 -9.03
C VAL A 254 -22.73 3.11 -8.04
N TYR A 255 -22.94 3.55 -6.81
CA TYR A 255 -21.89 3.64 -5.81
C TYR A 255 -22.18 2.77 -4.59
N MET A 256 -21.13 2.30 -3.94
CA MET A 256 -21.22 1.64 -2.64
C MET A 256 -20.15 2.20 -1.70
N SER A 257 -20.27 1.88 -0.41
CA SER A 257 -19.24 2.25 0.55
C SER A 257 -17.91 1.49 0.29
N PRO A 258 -16.74 2.14 0.49
CA PRO A 258 -15.46 1.44 0.48
C PRO A 258 -15.43 0.25 1.46
N PHE A 259 -16.16 0.36 2.57
CA PHE A 259 -16.29 -0.71 3.56
C PHE A 259 -17.04 -1.92 3.02
N SER A 260 -18.08 -1.70 2.22
CA SER A 260 -18.84 -2.76 1.56
C SER A 260 -17.94 -3.54 0.61
N PHE A 261 -17.12 -2.84 -0.19
CA PHE A 261 -16.13 -3.48 -1.07
C PHE A 261 -15.08 -4.28 -0.30
N ILE A 262 -14.48 -3.71 0.75
CA ILE A 262 -13.45 -4.44 1.54
C ILE A 262 -14.04 -5.68 2.20
N ARG A 263 -15.31 -5.63 2.63
CA ARG A 263 -16.00 -6.77 3.24
C ARG A 263 -16.37 -7.84 2.22
N ASP A 264 -16.87 -7.44 1.06
CA ASP A 264 -17.21 -8.33 -0.04
C ASP A 264 -16.83 -7.73 -1.41
N PRO A 265 -15.60 -7.98 -1.89
CA PRO A 265 -15.14 -7.44 -3.16
C PRO A 265 -15.96 -7.91 -4.36
N CYS A 266 -16.55 -9.11 -4.27
CA CYS A 266 -17.32 -9.73 -5.35
C CYS A 266 -18.59 -8.94 -5.68
N LEU A 267 -19.17 -8.24 -4.69
CA LEU A 267 -20.33 -7.35 -4.88
C LEU A 267 -20.07 -6.30 -5.98
N TRP A 268 -18.83 -5.85 -6.13
CA TRP A 268 -18.51 -4.89 -7.19
C TRP A 268 -18.73 -5.47 -8.58
N LEU A 269 -18.25 -6.69 -8.86
CA LEU A 269 -18.46 -7.34 -10.16
C LEU A 269 -19.90 -7.77 -10.39
N GLN A 270 -20.64 -8.13 -9.33
CA GLN A 270 -22.08 -8.38 -9.39
C GLN A 270 -22.84 -7.13 -9.85
N LEU A 271 -22.52 -5.96 -9.27
CA LEU A 271 -23.13 -4.71 -9.68
C LEU A 271 -22.69 -4.29 -11.08
N VAL A 272 -21.43 -4.53 -11.47
CA VAL A 272 -20.96 -4.31 -12.84
C VAL A 272 -21.81 -5.09 -13.83
N SER A 273 -22.06 -6.38 -13.57
CA SER A 273 -22.89 -7.19 -14.44
C SER A 273 -24.36 -6.74 -14.43
N LYS A 274 -24.95 -6.55 -13.24
CA LYS A 274 -26.35 -6.11 -13.07
C LYS A 274 -26.67 -4.82 -13.81
N TYR A 275 -25.79 -3.83 -13.73
CA TYR A 275 -25.99 -2.52 -14.34
C TYR A 275 -25.33 -2.38 -15.71
N ARG A 276 -24.72 -3.45 -16.24
CA ARG A 276 -23.94 -3.44 -17.50
C ARG A 276 -22.95 -2.28 -17.52
N ALA A 277 -22.16 -2.16 -16.46
CA ALA A 277 -21.24 -1.04 -16.29
C ALA A 277 -20.20 -1.00 -17.41
N THR A 278 -19.80 0.21 -17.76
CA THR A 278 -18.90 0.47 -18.90
C THR A 278 -17.55 1.02 -18.45
N HIS A 279 -17.53 1.77 -17.35
CA HIS A 279 -16.36 2.47 -16.85
C HIS A 279 -16.14 2.13 -15.37
N LEU A 280 -14.93 1.71 -15.04
CA LEU A 280 -14.54 1.28 -13.71
C LEU A 280 -13.18 1.85 -13.37
N GLN A 281 -12.87 1.90 -12.09
CA GLN A 281 -11.61 2.44 -11.59
C GLN A 281 -11.30 1.89 -10.21
N ALA A 282 -10.06 1.46 -10.01
CA ALA A 282 -9.59 0.98 -8.73
C ALA A 282 -8.05 1.02 -8.67
N PRO A 283 -7.46 1.04 -7.45
CA PRO A 283 -6.05 0.75 -7.29
C PRO A 283 -5.69 -0.70 -7.63
N ASN A 284 -4.41 -0.95 -7.90
CA ASN A 284 -3.87 -2.25 -8.28
C ASN A 284 -4.28 -3.38 -7.32
N PHE A 285 -4.30 -3.13 -6.01
CA PHE A 285 -4.65 -4.11 -4.98
C PHE A 285 -6.04 -4.70 -5.16
N ALA A 286 -6.98 -3.93 -5.72
CA ALA A 286 -8.35 -4.38 -5.94
C ALA A 286 -8.41 -5.50 -6.97
N TYR A 287 -7.58 -5.42 -8.02
CA TYR A 287 -7.45 -6.46 -9.04
C TYR A 287 -6.90 -7.75 -8.41
N SER A 288 -5.81 -7.66 -7.64
CA SER A 288 -5.25 -8.80 -6.91
C SER A 288 -6.23 -9.39 -5.90
N LEU A 289 -7.00 -8.56 -5.21
CA LEU A 289 -7.99 -8.99 -4.22
C LEU A 289 -9.14 -9.76 -4.87
N LEU A 290 -9.67 -9.27 -6.00
CA LEU A 290 -10.73 -9.95 -6.75
C LEU A 290 -10.24 -11.30 -7.29
N ALA A 291 -9.03 -11.34 -7.85
CA ALA A 291 -8.43 -12.58 -8.34
C ALA A 291 -8.32 -13.64 -7.22
N ARG A 292 -7.89 -13.24 -6.02
CA ARG A 292 -7.82 -14.13 -4.85
C ARG A 292 -9.18 -14.56 -4.30
N LYS A 293 -10.24 -13.79 -4.53
CA LYS A 293 -11.60 -14.05 -4.01
C LYS A 293 -12.52 -14.72 -5.04
N LYS A 294 -11.98 -15.17 -6.18
CA LYS A 294 -12.74 -15.77 -7.29
C LYS A 294 -13.73 -16.86 -6.86
N ASP A 295 -13.33 -17.74 -5.93
CA ASP A 295 -14.17 -18.89 -5.55
C ASP A 295 -15.47 -18.45 -4.88
N ARG A 296 -15.45 -17.33 -4.14
CA ARG A 296 -16.65 -16.75 -3.52
C ARG A 296 -17.61 -16.19 -4.57
N LEU A 297 -17.09 -15.60 -5.65
CA LEU A 297 -17.89 -15.10 -6.76
C LEU A 297 -18.65 -16.25 -7.44
N PHE A 298 -17.96 -17.37 -7.69
CA PHE A 298 -18.56 -18.53 -8.34
C PHE A 298 -19.45 -19.39 -7.43
N ALA A 299 -19.25 -19.32 -6.11
CA ALA A 299 -20.01 -20.12 -5.14
C ALA A 299 -21.52 -19.84 -5.13
N HIS A 300 -21.96 -18.66 -5.59
CA HIS A 300 -23.37 -18.26 -5.55
C HIS A 300 -24.14 -18.64 -6.83
N GLY A 301 -23.49 -19.22 -7.83
CA GLY A 301 -24.12 -19.62 -9.10
C GLY A 301 -24.65 -18.45 -9.94
N GLU A 302 -24.29 -17.21 -9.60
CA GLU A 302 -24.72 -16.02 -10.33
C GLU A 302 -24.01 -15.93 -11.68
N HIS A 303 -24.78 -15.69 -12.75
CA HIS A 303 -24.23 -15.45 -14.07
C HIS A 303 -23.63 -14.03 -14.14
N ILE A 304 -22.31 -13.93 -14.06
CA ILE A 304 -21.57 -12.68 -14.19
C ILE A 304 -21.20 -12.46 -15.66
N ASP A 305 -21.65 -11.33 -16.21
CA ASP A 305 -21.31 -10.83 -17.54
C ASP A 305 -20.59 -9.48 -17.44
N LEU A 306 -19.36 -9.42 -17.94
CA LEU A 306 -18.47 -8.24 -17.97
C LEU A 306 -18.27 -7.69 -19.39
N SER A 307 -19.02 -8.18 -20.38
CA SER A 307 -18.90 -7.77 -21.80
C SER A 307 -19.20 -6.29 -22.06
N SER A 308 -19.89 -5.62 -21.15
CA SER A 308 -20.18 -4.18 -21.24
C SER A 308 -19.00 -3.29 -20.87
N VAL A 309 -17.97 -3.81 -20.20
CA VAL A 309 -16.84 -3.02 -19.71
C VAL A 309 -16.00 -2.54 -20.88
N ARG A 310 -15.86 -1.22 -21.01
CA ARG A 310 -15.04 -0.55 -22.04
C ARG A 310 -13.72 -0.03 -21.47
N HIS A 311 -13.74 0.45 -20.22
CA HIS A 311 -12.59 1.04 -19.54
C HIS A 311 -12.52 0.63 -18.06
N MET A 312 -11.34 0.17 -17.62
CA MET A 312 -11.01 -0.13 -16.24
C MET A 312 -9.70 0.57 -15.87
N ILE A 313 -9.74 1.65 -15.09
CA ILE A 313 -8.53 2.36 -14.68
C ILE A 313 -7.81 1.57 -13.58
N ASN A 314 -6.51 1.32 -13.78
CA ASN A 314 -5.60 0.85 -12.75
C ASN A 314 -4.56 1.95 -12.46
N GLY A 315 -4.53 2.45 -11.23
CA GLY A 315 -3.64 3.55 -10.86
C GLY A 315 -3.60 3.79 -9.36
N ALA A 316 -3.18 4.98 -8.95
CA ALA A 316 -3.00 5.40 -7.56
C ALA A 316 -1.88 4.65 -6.78
N GLU A 317 -1.35 3.55 -7.26
CA GLU A 317 -0.19 2.85 -6.69
C GLU A 317 0.62 2.16 -7.81
N PRO A 318 1.83 1.65 -7.53
CA PRO A 318 2.60 0.93 -8.54
C PRO A 318 1.81 -0.23 -9.13
N ILE A 319 1.81 -0.29 -10.45
CA ILE A 319 1.02 -1.26 -11.21
C ILE A 319 1.86 -2.52 -11.36
N GLN A 320 1.26 -3.66 -11.02
CA GLN A 320 1.91 -4.97 -11.11
C GLN A 320 1.32 -5.76 -12.27
N GLY A 321 2.15 -6.18 -13.22
CA GLY A 321 1.70 -6.95 -14.39
C GLY A 321 1.03 -8.26 -13.99
N ASP A 322 1.60 -8.99 -13.04
CA ASP A 322 1.04 -10.25 -12.52
C ASP A 322 -0.39 -10.10 -11.96
N ALA A 323 -0.68 -8.96 -11.31
CA ALA A 323 -2.01 -8.67 -10.80
C ALA A 323 -3.03 -8.53 -11.94
N MET A 324 -2.64 -7.85 -13.03
CA MET A 324 -3.45 -7.72 -14.23
C MET A 324 -3.63 -9.06 -14.94
N ASP A 325 -2.57 -9.86 -15.07
CA ASP A 325 -2.59 -11.15 -15.74
C ASP A 325 -3.48 -12.15 -14.98
N ALA A 326 -3.35 -12.21 -13.66
CA ALA A 326 -4.23 -13.00 -12.82
C ALA A 326 -5.70 -12.57 -12.94
N PHE A 327 -5.95 -11.26 -13.01
CA PHE A 327 -7.30 -10.71 -13.19
C PHE A 327 -7.89 -11.12 -14.55
N TYR A 328 -7.19 -10.89 -15.66
CA TYR A 328 -7.67 -11.29 -16.99
C TYR A 328 -7.89 -12.79 -17.10
N ARG A 329 -6.97 -13.62 -16.59
CA ARG A 329 -7.11 -15.09 -16.60
C ARG A 329 -8.42 -15.56 -15.98
N ILE A 330 -8.89 -14.89 -14.92
CA ILE A 330 -10.11 -15.26 -14.20
C ILE A 330 -11.36 -14.66 -14.84
N PHE A 331 -11.30 -13.42 -15.32
CA PHE A 331 -12.49 -12.65 -15.68
C PHE A 331 -12.73 -12.52 -17.19
N SER A 332 -11.74 -12.82 -18.04
CA SER A 332 -11.96 -12.89 -19.50
C SER A 332 -12.99 -13.94 -19.92
N PRO A 333 -13.07 -15.14 -19.30
CA PRO A 333 -14.16 -16.08 -19.57
C PRO A 333 -15.57 -15.53 -19.24
N LEU A 334 -15.67 -14.48 -18.42
CA LEU A 334 -16.92 -13.81 -18.07
C LEU A 334 -17.23 -12.62 -19.00
N GLY A 335 -16.56 -12.52 -20.14
CA GLY A 335 -16.78 -11.48 -21.15
C GLY A 335 -15.88 -10.24 -21.02
N LEU A 336 -14.96 -10.19 -20.06
CA LEU A 336 -14.03 -9.06 -19.93
C LEU A 336 -13.04 -9.05 -21.11
N ALA A 337 -13.19 -8.08 -22.02
CA ALA A 337 -12.33 -7.94 -23.19
C ALA A 337 -10.88 -7.61 -22.81
N HIS A 338 -9.91 -8.16 -23.53
CA HIS A 338 -8.50 -7.81 -23.34
C HIS A 338 -8.24 -6.33 -23.63
N GLY A 339 -7.36 -5.73 -22.84
CA GLY A 339 -6.93 -4.35 -23.02
C GLY A 339 -7.89 -3.30 -22.46
N VAL A 340 -9.00 -3.67 -21.81
CA VAL A 340 -9.89 -2.70 -21.14
C VAL A 340 -9.32 -2.19 -19.81
N VAL A 341 -8.47 -2.96 -19.14
CA VAL A 341 -7.68 -2.51 -17.98
C VAL A 341 -6.56 -1.59 -18.48
N LYS A 342 -6.60 -0.33 -18.06
CA LYS A 342 -5.72 0.75 -18.49
C LYS A 342 -4.89 1.27 -17.32
N PRO A 343 -3.58 0.97 -17.29
CA PRO A 343 -2.61 1.69 -16.49
C PRO A 343 -2.75 3.21 -16.64
N THR A 344 -2.66 3.94 -15.54
CA THR A 344 -2.91 5.39 -15.47
C THR A 344 -2.07 6.04 -14.37
N TYR A 345 -1.55 7.23 -14.66
CA TYR A 345 -0.80 8.04 -13.70
C TYR A 345 -1.56 9.33 -13.34
N GLY A 346 -1.47 9.70 -12.06
CA GLY A 346 -2.28 10.76 -11.49
C GLY A 346 -1.89 11.12 -10.05
N LEU A 347 -2.14 12.37 -9.68
CA LEU A 347 -1.86 12.94 -8.38
C LEU A 347 -2.76 14.15 -8.09
N ALA A 348 -3.02 14.42 -6.82
CA ALA A 348 -3.88 15.52 -6.38
C ALA A 348 -3.35 16.90 -6.80
N GLU A 349 -2.03 17.09 -6.82
CA GLU A 349 -1.36 18.32 -7.25
C GLU A 349 -1.60 18.64 -8.75
N HIS A 350 -2.03 17.65 -9.54
CA HIS A 350 -2.50 17.80 -10.92
C HIS A 350 -4.02 17.55 -11.04
N THR A 351 -4.77 17.92 -10.00
CA THR A 351 -6.21 17.68 -9.84
C THR A 351 -6.57 16.21 -9.64
N VAL A 352 -6.23 15.32 -10.57
CA VAL A 352 -6.22 13.86 -10.36
C VAL A 352 -5.51 13.13 -11.50
N PHE A 353 -5.77 13.46 -12.75
CA PHE A 353 -5.34 12.67 -13.93
C PHE A 353 -4.23 13.38 -14.70
N VAL A 354 -3.18 12.64 -15.11
CA VAL A 354 -2.09 13.15 -15.95
C VAL A 354 -2.11 12.46 -17.31
N CYS A 355 -2.00 11.14 -17.33
CA CYS A 355 -2.02 10.32 -18.53
C CYS A 355 -2.59 8.92 -18.22
N GLY A 356 -3.02 8.22 -19.26
CA GLY A 356 -3.62 6.90 -19.14
C GLY A 356 -3.55 6.13 -20.44
N GLY A 357 -4.03 4.89 -20.39
CA GLY A 357 -4.14 4.04 -21.58
C GLY A 357 -2.86 3.31 -21.95
N GLY A 358 -1.93 3.15 -20.99
CA GLY A 358 -0.67 2.47 -21.21
C GLY A 358 -0.82 1.05 -21.74
N LYS A 359 0.08 0.67 -22.64
CA LYS A 359 0.06 -0.62 -23.36
C LYS A 359 1.38 -1.35 -23.24
N LEU A 360 2.48 -0.62 -23.03
CA LEU A 360 3.80 -1.20 -23.00
C LEU A 360 4.06 -1.90 -21.67
N ARG A 361 4.60 -3.12 -21.78
CA ARG A 361 5.17 -3.90 -20.68
C ARG A 361 6.60 -4.21 -21.08
N LEU A 362 7.56 -3.68 -20.35
CA LEU A 362 8.98 -3.78 -20.70
C LEU A 362 9.72 -4.42 -19.54
N TRP A 363 10.65 -5.31 -19.87
CA TRP A 363 11.64 -5.78 -18.91
C TRP A 363 12.83 -4.85 -18.98
N VAL A 364 13.28 -4.37 -17.82
CA VAL A 364 14.44 -3.48 -17.73
C VAL A 364 15.49 -4.07 -16.81
N ASP A 365 16.76 -3.75 -17.08
CA ASP A 365 17.86 -4.08 -16.19
C ASP A 365 17.64 -3.40 -14.83
N LYS A 366 17.46 -4.22 -13.80
CA LYS A 366 17.16 -3.75 -12.44
C LYS A 366 18.33 -2.96 -11.85
N GLU A 367 19.56 -3.43 -12.06
CA GLU A 367 20.75 -2.78 -11.49
C GLU A 367 21.03 -1.45 -12.19
N ALA A 368 20.86 -1.39 -13.51
CA ALA A 368 21.00 -0.15 -14.27
C ALA A 368 19.95 0.90 -13.83
N LEU A 369 18.71 0.47 -13.56
CA LEU A 369 17.66 1.36 -13.10
C LEU A 369 17.92 1.89 -11.68
N GLU A 370 18.28 0.99 -10.76
CA GLU A 370 18.44 1.31 -9.32
C GLU A 370 19.73 2.09 -9.04
N SER A 371 20.86 1.68 -9.64
CA SER A 371 22.18 2.23 -9.35
C SER A 371 22.58 3.35 -10.30
N ASN A 372 22.27 3.20 -11.61
CA ASN A 372 22.76 4.10 -12.65
C ASN A 372 21.70 5.07 -13.16
N HIS A 373 20.44 4.95 -12.71
CA HIS A 373 19.32 5.78 -13.17
C HIS A 373 19.04 5.66 -14.67
N VAL A 374 19.36 4.51 -15.27
CA VAL A 374 19.18 4.23 -16.71
C VAL A 374 18.02 3.28 -16.91
N PHE A 375 17.07 3.65 -17.77
CA PHE A 375 15.98 2.75 -18.17
C PHE A 375 16.42 1.88 -19.35
N GLN A 376 17.21 0.85 -19.05
CA GLN A 376 17.74 -0.05 -20.06
C GLN A 376 16.80 -1.22 -20.29
N VAL A 377 16.13 -1.25 -21.44
CA VAL A 377 15.25 -2.37 -21.83
C VAL A 377 16.10 -3.60 -22.16
N ILE A 378 15.69 -4.75 -21.64
CA ILE A 378 16.31 -6.05 -21.85
C ILE A 378 15.28 -7.08 -22.34
N ASP A 379 15.77 -8.17 -22.92
CA ASP A 379 14.93 -9.33 -23.21
C ASP A 379 14.76 -10.17 -21.93
N ASN A 380 13.52 -10.50 -21.56
CA ASN A 380 13.21 -11.35 -20.41
C ASN A 380 13.78 -12.77 -20.55
N ALA A 381 14.03 -13.23 -21.78
CA ALA A 381 14.66 -14.53 -22.02
C ALA A 381 16.16 -14.57 -21.62
N ASN A 382 16.78 -13.40 -21.39
CA ASN A 382 18.19 -13.31 -21.05
C ASN A 382 18.40 -13.44 -19.53
N THR A 383 18.85 -14.61 -19.07
CA THR A 383 19.10 -14.88 -17.64
C THR A 383 20.39 -14.27 -17.10
N ALA A 384 21.20 -13.60 -17.93
CA ALA A 384 22.46 -13.02 -17.49
C ALA A 384 22.29 -11.78 -16.59
N VAL A 385 21.12 -11.14 -16.64
CA VAL A 385 20.81 -9.89 -15.92
C VAL A 385 19.47 -10.05 -15.20
N VAL A 386 19.39 -9.54 -13.97
CA VAL A 386 18.12 -9.53 -13.22
C VAL A 386 17.20 -8.46 -13.81
N GLY A 387 16.13 -8.90 -14.47
CA GLY A 387 15.12 -8.03 -15.04
C GLY A 387 14.04 -7.60 -14.05
N LYS A 388 13.53 -6.38 -14.23
CA LYS A 388 12.32 -5.87 -13.57
C LYS A 388 11.28 -5.56 -14.63
N GLU A 389 10.05 -6.05 -14.46
CA GLU A 389 8.94 -5.64 -15.31
C GLU A 389 8.47 -4.22 -14.95
N MET A 390 8.36 -3.37 -15.96
CA MET A 390 7.88 -2.00 -15.87
C MET A 390 6.64 -1.82 -16.76
N ILE A 391 5.60 -1.22 -16.19
CA ILE A 391 4.32 -1.01 -16.86
C ILE A 391 4.18 0.46 -17.27
N GLY A 392 3.94 0.69 -18.55
CA GLY A 392 3.66 2.04 -19.06
C GLY A 392 2.32 2.53 -18.52
N CYS A 393 2.29 3.75 -18.00
CA CYS A 393 1.07 4.42 -17.50
C CYS A 393 0.32 5.21 -18.59
N GLY A 394 0.80 5.17 -19.83
CA GLY A 394 0.17 5.80 -20.98
C GLY A 394 0.80 7.12 -21.41
N ILE A 395 0.15 7.74 -22.39
CA ILE A 395 0.70 8.87 -23.15
C ILE A 395 0.12 10.18 -22.62
N PRO A 396 0.95 11.16 -22.22
CA PRO A 396 0.48 12.50 -21.90
C PRO A 396 -0.21 13.18 -23.09
N LEU A 397 -1.39 13.76 -22.87
CA LEU A 397 -2.19 14.38 -23.94
C LEU A 397 -1.74 15.83 -24.24
N ARG A 398 -0.49 16.00 -24.66
CA ARG A 398 0.12 17.32 -24.91
C ARG A 398 -0.57 18.10 -26.04
N LYS A 399 -0.88 17.43 -27.17
CA LYS A 399 -1.46 18.09 -28.36
C LYS A 399 -2.90 18.55 -28.13
N ASP A 400 -3.74 17.69 -27.57
CA ASP A 400 -5.18 17.94 -27.47
C ASP A 400 -5.56 18.70 -26.19
N TYR A 401 -4.78 18.57 -25.11
CA TYR A 401 -5.09 19.11 -23.80
C TYR A 401 -3.92 19.86 -23.13
N GLY A 402 -2.81 20.11 -23.83
CA GLY A 402 -1.72 20.92 -23.28
C GLY A 402 -1.07 20.36 -22.01
N ILE A 403 -1.13 19.03 -21.81
CA ILE A 403 -0.46 18.36 -20.68
C ILE A 403 0.98 18.09 -21.09
N ASP A 404 1.87 19.02 -20.79
CA ASP A 404 3.31 18.90 -21.05
C ASP A 404 3.97 18.19 -19.86
N VAL A 405 4.44 16.96 -20.10
CA VAL A 405 5.17 16.15 -19.13
C VAL A 405 6.61 16.04 -19.60
N ARG A 406 7.55 16.36 -18.71
CA ARG A 406 8.99 16.30 -18.96
C ARG A 406 9.69 15.53 -17.86
N ILE A 407 10.77 14.85 -18.22
CA ILE A 407 11.65 14.18 -17.27
C ILE A 407 12.83 15.10 -17.02
N VAL A 408 13.06 15.48 -15.77
CA VAL A 408 13.99 16.57 -15.43
C VAL A 408 15.01 16.11 -14.40
N ASP A 409 16.28 16.47 -14.63
CA ASP A 409 17.34 16.24 -13.65
C ASP A 409 17.12 17.11 -12.40
N ILE A 410 17.11 16.50 -11.22
CA ILE A 410 16.81 17.21 -9.96
C ILE A 410 17.92 18.16 -9.50
N ARG A 411 19.13 18.05 -10.06
CA ARG A 411 20.30 18.86 -9.73
C ARG A 411 20.51 19.98 -10.75
N THR A 412 20.44 19.65 -12.05
CA THR A 412 20.69 20.64 -13.12
C THR A 412 19.43 21.37 -13.58
N PHE A 413 18.24 20.80 -13.32
CA PHE A 413 16.95 21.25 -13.85
C PHE A 413 16.86 21.27 -15.38
N GLU A 414 17.74 20.51 -16.04
CA GLU A 414 17.69 20.26 -17.46
C GLU A 414 16.78 19.08 -17.77
N GLU A 415 16.14 19.13 -18.94
CA GLU A 415 15.35 18.02 -19.46
C GLU A 415 16.27 16.86 -19.84
N LYS A 416 15.88 15.66 -19.43
CA LYS A 416 16.58 14.40 -19.73
C LYS A 416 16.21 13.90 -21.12
N LEU A 417 17.12 13.12 -21.72
CA LEU A 417 16.85 12.47 -23.00
C LEU A 417 15.84 11.32 -22.84
N GLU A 418 15.23 10.88 -23.95
CA GLU A 418 14.35 9.72 -23.95
C GLU A 418 15.09 8.47 -23.41
N GLY A 419 14.45 7.71 -22.51
CA GLY A 419 15.07 6.55 -21.85
C GLY A 419 15.94 6.85 -20.62
N GLU A 420 16.19 8.12 -20.30
CA GLU A 420 16.85 8.51 -19.06
C GLU A 420 15.83 8.78 -17.95
N THR A 421 16.15 8.41 -16.71
CA THR A 421 15.26 8.66 -15.58
C THR A 421 15.51 10.02 -14.93
N GLY A 422 14.45 10.60 -14.37
CA GLY A 422 14.49 11.89 -13.68
C GLY A 422 13.18 12.18 -12.96
N GLU A 423 13.07 13.36 -12.36
CA GLU A 423 11.82 13.79 -11.73
C GLU A 423 10.78 14.14 -12.81
N ILE A 424 9.56 13.65 -12.64
CA ILE A 424 8.45 13.97 -13.54
C ILE A 424 7.96 15.39 -13.24
N TRP A 425 8.07 16.28 -14.22
CA TRP A 425 7.61 17.65 -14.14
C TRP A 425 6.44 17.88 -15.09
N ILE A 426 5.41 18.61 -14.66
CA ILE A 426 4.15 18.73 -15.40
C ILE A 426 3.71 20.19 -15.52
N ALA A 427 3.48 20.67 -16.74
CA ALA A 427 2.83 21.93 -17.02
C ALA A 427 1.49 21.68 -17.75
N SER A 428 0.39 22.17 -17.16
CA SER A 428 -0.94 22.12 -17.78
C SER A 428 -1.93 23.04 -17.03
N ALA A 429 -3.12 23.23 -17.58
CA ALA A 429 -4.22 23.90 -16.87
C ALA A 429 -4.87 23.04 -15.75
N SER A 430 -4.56 21.74 -15.66
CA SER A 430 -4.94 20.88 -14.51
C SER A 430 -4.00 20.99 -13.32
N LYS A 431 -2.86 21.65 -13.47
CA LYS A 431 -1.92 21.91 -12.39
C LYS A 431 -2.57 22.79 -11.31
N ALA A 432 -2.58 22.30 -10.07
CA ALA A 432 -3.13 23.05 -8.93
C ALA A 432 -2.38 24.38 -8.71
N GLN A 433 -3.01 25.31 -8.00
CA GLN A 433 -2.45 26.65 -7.77
C GLN A 433 -1.33 26.67 -6.73
N GLY A 434 -1.30 25.67 -5.84
CA GLY A 434 -0.37 25.61 -4.73
C GLY A 434 -0.89 24.75 -3.57
N TYR A 435 -0.16 24.79 -2.46
CA TYR A 435 -0.64 24.37 -1.15
C TYR A 435 -1.20 25.57 -0.37
N TYR A 436 -2.26 25.33 0.39
CA TYR A 436 -2.98 26.32 1.19
C TYR A 436 -2.25 26.71 2.48
N GLY A 437 -2.38 27.99 2.85
CA GLY A 437 -1.84 28.55 4.09
C GLY A 437 -0.52 29.31 3.89
N ALA A 438 -0.30 30.36 4.68
CA ALA A 438 0.88 31.22 4.59
C ALA A 438 2.20 30.46 4.80
N SER A 439 2.21 29.51 5.73
CA SER A 439 3.37 28.66 6.03
C SER A 439 3.76 27.73 4.86
N MET A 440 2.88 27.54 3.88
CA MET A 440 3.15 26.71 2.70
C MET A 440 3.62 27.52 1.49
N ARG A 441 3.67 28.86 1.55
CA ARG A 441 3.92 29.71 0.37
C ARG A 441 5.24 29.36 -0.34
N GLU A 442 6.33 29.23 0.40
CA GLU A 442 7.64 28.89 -0.16
C GLU A 442 7.64 27.50 -0.82
N LEU A 443 7.04 26.51 -0.13
CA LEU A 443 6.88 25.17 -0.68
C LEU A 443 6.02 25.18 -1.94
N SER A 444 4.94 25.97 -1.97
CA SER A 444 4.07 26.15 -3.12
C SER A 444 4.82 26.70 -4.33
N VAL A 445 5.63 27.75 -4.14
CA VAL A 445 6.45 28.31 -5.23
C VAL A 445 7.43 27.25 -5.74
N LYS A 446 8.18 26.60 -4.83
CA LYS A 446 9.15 25.55 -5.20
C LYS A 446 8.50 24.38 -5.94
N THR A 447 7.28 24.01 -5.58
CA THR A 447 6.60 22.82 -6.11
C THR A 447 5.84 23.13 -7.40
N PHE A 448 5.15 24.27 -7.52
CA PHE A 448 4.21 24.54 -8.61
C PHE A 448 4.71 25.59 -9.62
N GLN A 449 5.84 26.23 -9.36
CA GLN A 449 6.43 27.28 -10.20
C GLN A 449 7.87 26.94 -10.62
N ALA A 450 8.19 25.66 -10.76
CA ALA A 450 9.50 25.23 -11.22
C ALA A 450 9.70 25.57 -12.69
N LYS A 451 10.94 25.78 -13.11
CA LYS A 451 11.31 26.15 -14.48
C LYS A 451 12.36 25.19 -15.00
N VAL A 452 12.12 24.65 -16.19
CA VAL A 452 13.07 23.79 -16.88
C VAL A 452 14.10 24.67 -17.60
N VAL A 453 15.37 24.33 -17.47
CA VAL A 453 16.47 25.03 -18.17
C VAL A 453 16.29 24.86 -19.67
N GLY A 454 16.34 25.96 -20.42
CA GLY A 454 16.19 25.94 -21.88
C GLY A 454 14.74 25.89 -22.39
N ASP A 455 13.73 25.93 -21.52
CA ASP A 455 12.34 26.00 -21.95
C ASP A 455 12.01 27.35 -22.60
N LYS A 456 11.80 27.34 -23.92
CA LYS A 456 11.58 28.55 -24.74
C LYS A 456 10.26 29.26 -24.42
N ASP A 457 9.27 28.49 -23.99
CA ASP A 457 7.92 28.99 -23.69
C ASP A 457 7.80 29.46 -22.22
N ASN A 458 8.86 29.29 -21.41
CA ASN A 458 8.96 29.72 -20.01
C ASN A 458 7.75 29.25 -19.17
N HIS A 459 7.33 28.00 -19.37
CA HIS A 459 6.27 27.38 -18.60
C HIS A 459 6.65 27.27 -17.12
N LEU A 460 5.62 27.26 -16.28
CA LEU A 460 5.75 26.94 -14.86
C LEU A 460 5.31 25.50 -14.65
N PHE A 461 6.23 24.66 -14.18
CA PHE A 461 6.01 23.23 -13.96
C PHE A 461 5.68 22.91 -12.50
N LEU A 462 4.86 21.88 -12.33
CA LEU A 462 4.69 21.12 -11.11
C LEU A 462 5.79 20.07 -10.99
N ARG A 463 6.52 20.09 -9.88
CA ARG A 463 7.41 19.03 -9.43
C ARG A 463 6.62 17.97 -8.69
N THR A 464 6.46 16.80 -9.29
CA THR A 464 5.65 15.72 -8.72
C THR A 464 6.31 15.06 -7.50
N GLY A 465 7.64 15.09 -7.43
CA GLY A 465 8.42 14.27 -6.49
C GLY A 465 8.51 12.80 -6.88
N ASP A 466 7.93 12.40 -8.01
CA ASP A 466 7.96 11.04 -8.54
C ASP A 466 9.05 10.93 -9.62
N VAL A 467 9.75 9.81 -9.63
CA VAL A 467 10.82 9.49 -10.60
C VAL A 467 10.21 8.64 -11.71
N GLY A 468 10.47 9.03 -12.95
CA GLY A 468 9.99 8.29 -14.10
C GLY A 468 10.85 8.49 -15.33
N VAL A 469 10.39 7.92 -16.42
CA VAL A 469 11.00 8.02 -17.75
C VAL A 469 9.90 8.09 -18.81
N LEU A 470 10.16 8.84 -19.87
CA LEU A 470 9.40 8.75 -21.11
C LEU A 470 10.16 7.81 -22.04
N TYR A 471 9.48 6.77 -22.51
CA TYR A 471 10.04 5.80 -23.45
C TYR A 471 8.95 5.38 -24.45
N HIS A 472 9.23 5.54 -25.75
CA HIS A 472 8.24 5.36 -26.81
C HIS A 472 6.93 6.15 -26.56
N GLN A 473 7.07 7.37 -26.04
CA GLN A 473 5.98 8.29 -25.66
C GLN A 473 5.10 7.86 -24.47
N GLU A 474 5.26 6.65 -23.92
CA GLU A 474 4.59 6.26 -22.68
C GLU A 474 5.42 6.67 -21.46
N LEU A 475 4.73 7.10 -20.41
CA LEU A 475 5.32 7.41 -19.12
C LEU A 475 5.43 6.15 -18.27
N PHE A 476 6.63 5.84 -17.76
CA PHE A 476 6.85 4.78 -16.78
C PHE A 476 7.21 5.40 -15.43
N ILE A 477 6.61 4.89 -14.37
CA ILE A 477 6.87 5.36 -13.00
C ILE A 477 7.90 4.44 -12.35
N CYS A 478 9.10 4.96 -12.12
CA CYS A 478 10.22 4.21 -11.56
C CYS A 478 10.18 4.20 -10.02
N GLY A 479 9.67 5.26 -9.40
CA GLY A 479 9.47 5.33 -7.96
C GLY A 479 9.23 6.75 -7.46
N ARG A 480 9.54 7.02 -6.19
CA ARG A 480 9.31 8.32 -5.55
C ARG A 480 10.54 8.80 -4.81
N ILE A 481 10.97 10.04 -5.06
CA ILE A 481 12.22 10.61 -4.53
C ILE A 481 12.28 10.48 -3.00
N LYS A 482 11.17 10.76 -2.31
CA LYS A 482 11.12 10.75 -0.84
C LYS A 482 10.96 9.38 -0.20
N ASP A 483 10.49 8.40 -0.97
CA ASP A 483 10.30 7.05 -0.48
C ASP A 483 11.51 6.17 -0.81
N LEU A 484 12.43 6.64 -1.67
CA LEU A 484 13.64 5.93 -2.05
C LEU A 484 14.49 5.62 -0.81
N ILE A 485 14.74 4.34 -0.57
CA ILE A 485 15.62 3.89 0.51
C ILE A 485 17.04 3.92 -0.05
N ILE A 486 17.90 4.77 0.49
CA ILE A 486 19.29 4.88 0.06
C ILE A 486 20.17 4.22 1.11
N ILE A 487 20.78 3.09 0.77
CA ILE A 487 21.67 2.34 1.68
C ILE A 487 22.98 2.11 0.94
N ARG A 488 24.09 2.57 1.53
CA ARG A 488 25.45 2.45 0.97
C ARG A 488 25.55 2.96 -0.48
N GLY A 489 24.84 4.05 -0.79
CA GLY A 489 24.85 4.68 -2.11
C GLY A 489 24.00 4.00 -3.18
N ARG A 490 23.29 2.91 -2.86
CA ARG A 490 22.33 2.25 -3.75
C ARG A 490 20.91 2.63 -3.41
N ASN A 491 20.10 2.84 -4.44
CA ASN A 491 18.68 3.15 -4.28
C ASN A 491 17.86 1.87 -4.31
N HIS A 492 17.05 1.68 -3.28
CA HIS A 492 16.09 0.58 -3.20
C HIS A 492 14.68 1.16 -3.15
N TYR A 493 13.83 0.69 -4.04
CA TYR A 493 12.42 1.06 -4.03
C TYR A 493 11.70 0.23 -2.95
N PRO A 494 11.08 0.86 -1.94
CA PRO A 494 10.42 0.13 -0.86
C PRO A 494 9.41 -0.91 -1.35
N GLN A 495 8.72 -0.63 -2.45
CA GLN A 495 7.69 -1.49 -3.00
C GLN A 495 8.24 -2.81 -3.50
N ASP A 496 9.47 -2.82 -4.01
CA ASP A 496 10.12 -4.03 -4.48
C ASP A 496 10.53 -4.91 -3.28
N LEU A 497 11.07 -4.28 -2.23
CA LEU A 497 11.40 -4.96 -0.97
C LEU A 497 10.15 -5.54 -0.29
N GLU A 498 9.07 -4.76 -0.28
CA GLU A 498 7.77 -5.17 0.25
C GLU A 498 7.16 -6.32 -0.57
N ALA A 499 7.25 -6.28 -1.90
CA ALA A 499 6.73 -7.34 -2.76
C ALA A 499 7.45 -8.68 -2.49
N THR A 500 8.77 -8.66 -2.32
CA THR A 500 9.54 -9.86 -1.94
C THR A 500 9.15 -10.37 -0.56
N ALA A 501 8.99 -9.49 0.44
CA ALA A 501 8.48 -9.92 1.74
C ALA A 501 7.06 -10.50 1.63
N GLU A 502 6.18 -9.90 0.85
CA GLU A 502 4.79 -10.35 0.68
C GLU A 502 4.65 -11.64 -0.14
N SER A 503 5.74 -12.14 -0.74
CA SER A 503 5.76 -13.48 -1.36
C SER A 503 5.55 -14.61 -0.35
N PHE A 504 5.85 -14.37 0.94
CA PHE A 504 5.64 -15.33 2.02
C PHE A 504 4.16 -15.38 2.43
N SER A 505 3.53 -16.55 2.31
CA SER A 505 2.09 -16.74 2.52
C SER A 505 1.60 -16.48 3.96
N ASP A 506 2.54 -16.53 4.91
CA ASP A 506 2.33 -16.21 6.32
C ASP A 506 2.07 -14.72 6.57
N LEU A 507 2.53 -13.85 5.65
CA LEU A 507 2.27 -12.42 5.73
C LEU A 507 0.91 -12.09 5.13
N ARG A 508 0.30 -11.02 5.64
CA ARG A 508 -0.93 -10.49 5.09
C ARG A 508 -0.61 -9.62 3.86
N PRO A 509 -1.12 -9.94 2.66
CA PRO A 509 -0.81 -9.18 1.46
C PRO A 509 -1.25 -7.72 1.55
N GLY A 510 -0.45 -6.80 1.00
CA GLY A 510 -0.62 -5.35 1.08
C GLY A 510 -0.48 -4.77 2.49
N CYS A 511 0.16 -5.49 3.42
CA CYS A 511 0.38 -5.09 4.81
C CYS A 511 1.86 -5.27 5.21
N CYS A 512 2.79 -4.95 4.31
CA CYS A 512 4.22 -4.87 4.57
C CYS A 512 4.76 -3.46 4.26
N ALA A 513 5.58 -2.88 5.14
CA ALA A 513 6.22 -1.59 4.90
C ALA A 513 7.74 -1.71 5.05
N ALA A 514 8.48 -1.30 4.02
CA ALA A 514 9.93 -1.16 4.06
C ALA A 514 10.31 0.33 4.15
N PHE A 515 11.31 0.65 4.96
CA PHE A 515 11.84 2.01 5.08
C PHE A 515 13.24 1.98 5.71
N SER A 516 13.99 3.04 5.46
CA SER A 516 15.25 3.27 6.13
C SER A 516 15.01 3.77 7.57
N TYR A 517 15.85 3.39 8.52
CA TYR A 517 15.83 3.88 9.89
C TYR A 517 17.25 4.05 10.42
N ALA A 518 17.42 4.93 11.41
CA ALA A 518 18.69 5.06 12.11
C ALA A 518 18.86 3.86 13.07
N GLY A 519 19.87 3.03 12.83
CA GLY A 519 20.20 1.91 13.72
C GLY A 519 20.72 2.39 15.08
N SER A 520 20.69 1.51 16.08
CA SER A 520 21.20 1.76 17.45
C SER A 520 22.73 1.78 17.58
N GLY A 521 23.47 1.71 16.47
CA GLY A 521 24.94 1.75 16.44
C GLY A 521 25.50 3.18 16.44
N ASN A 522 26.74 3.33 16.93
CA ASN A 522 27.41 4.62 17.19
C ASN A 522 27.60 5.55 15.97
N ASP A 523 27.40 5.07 14.74
CA ASP A 523 27.69 5.83 13.51
C ASP A 523 26.45 6.40 12.79
N GLY A 524 25.23 6.15 13.28
CA GLY A 524 24.02 6.71 12.67
C GLY A 524 23.80 6.29 11.19
N GLU A 525 24.39 5.18 10.74
CA GLU A 525 24.17 4.65 9.40
C GLU A 525 22.68 4.32 9.17
N GLU A 526 22.14 4.73 8.02
CA GLU A 526 20.79 4.35 7.58
C GLU A 526 20.75 2.84 7.29
N GLN A 527 19.88 2.13 8.00
CA GLN A 527 19.67 0.69 7.91
C GLN A 527 18.27 0.37 7.38
N LEU A 528 18.06 -0.84 6.87
CA LEU A 528 16.77 -1.28 6.34
C LEU A 528 15.92 -1.96 7.41
N ALA A 529 14.71 -1.45 7.63
CA ALA A 529 13.66 -2.11 8.40
C ALA A 529 12.51 -2.58 7.50
N VAL A 530 11.95 -3.73 7.84
CA VAL A 530 10.72 -4.29 7.27
C VAL A 530 9.74 -4.54 8.41
N VAL A 531 8.53 -3.99 8.32
CA VAL A 531 7.46 -4.27 9.27
C VAL A 531 6.28 -4.88 8.54
N ALA A 532 5.76 -6.01 9.02
CA ALA A 532 4.72 -6.75 8.30
C ALA A 532 3.67 -7.38 9.22
N GLU A 533 2.40 -7.37 8.81
CA GLU A 533 1.33 -8.07 9.54
C GLU A 533 1.37 -9.58 9.26
N LEU A 534 1.30 -10.39 10.32
CA LEU A 534 1.05 -11.82 10.20
C LEU A 534 -0.40 -12.09 9.80
N ARG A 535 -0.61 -13.15 9.02
CA ARG A 535 -1.95 -13.68 8.73
C ARG A 535 -2.51 -14.44 9.93
N ASP A 536 -1.70 -15.26 10.58
CA ASP A 536 -2.03 -15.95 11.83
C ASP A 536 -1.03 -15.58 12.93
N ILE A 537 -1.55 -15.00 14.01
CA ILE A 537 -0.75 -14.60 15.18
C ILE A 537 -0.10 -15.80 15.89
N LYS A 538 -0.68 -17.00 15.71
CA LYS A 538 -0.23 -18.25 16.33
C LYS A 538 0.93 -18.92 15.60
N LEU A 539 1.48 -18.31 14.54
CA LEU A 539 2.63 -18.86 13.85
C LEU A 539 3.77 -19.17 14.84
N ASN A 540 4.19 -20.44 14.94
CA ASN A 540 5.14 -20.88 15.95
C ASN A 540 6.58 -20.40 15.66
N SER A 541 6.98 -20.33 14.38
CA SER A 541 8.36 -20.01 13.99
C SER A 541 8.51 -18.60 13.41
N LYS A 542 8.18 -17.59 14.23
CA LYS A 542 8.29 -16.16 13.88
C LYS A 542 9.74 -15.77 13.54
N ALA A 543 10.70 -16.30 14.30
CA ALA A 543 12.14 -16.11 14.05
C ALA A 543 12.57 -16.65 12.68
N SER A 544 12.15 -17.88 12.33
CA SER A 544 12.44 -18.48 11.01
C SER A 544 11.83 -17.65 9.88
N LEU A 545 10.59 -17.16 10.02
CA LEU A 545 9.98 -16.30 9.02
C LEU A 545 10.77 -14.99 8.84
N CYS A 546 11.18 -14.33 9.92
CA CYS A 546 12.06 -13.15 9.84
C CYS A 546 13.37 -13.48 9.11
N GLY A 547 14.01 -14.61 9.43
CA GLY A 547 15.20 -15.09 8.73
C GLY A 547 14.96 -15.25 7.24
N LYS A 548 13.89 -15.94 6.84
CA LYS A 548 13.51 -16.15 5.43
C LYS A 548 13.26 -14.84 4.69
N ILE A 549 12.55 -13.89 5.31
CA ILE A 549 12.30 -12.56 4.72
C ILE A 549 13.63 -11.82 4.49
N ARG A 550 14.51 -11.80 5.49
CA ARG A 550 15.82 -11.14 5.40
C ARG A 550 16.67 -11.76 4.28
N THR A 551 16.72 -13.08 4.20
CA THR A 551 17.48 -13.81 3.18
C THR A 551 16.92 -13.58 1.78
N ALA A 552 15.60 -13.64 1.61
CA ALA A 552 14.97 -13.38 0.32
C ALA A 552 15.25 -11.95 -0.16
N ILE A 553 15.12 -10.95 0.71
CA ILE A 553 15.39 -9.56 0.34
C ILE A 553 16.88 -9.36 0.03
N ALA A 554 17.79 -9.92 0.83
CA ALA A 554 19.21 -9.82 0.58
C ALA A 554 19.61 -10.46 -0.77
N ARG A 555 19.04 -11.63 -1.08
CA ARG A 555 19.30 -12.34 -2.33
C ARG A 555 18.76 -11.60 -3.55
N GLU A 556 17.55 -11.05 -3.47
CA GLU A 556 16.85 -10.46 -4.62
C GLU A 556 17.22 -8.99 -4.86
N HIS A 557 17.55 -8.25 -3.80
CA HIS A 557 17.78 -6.80 -3.86
C HIS A 557 19.20 -6.38 -3.45
N GLY A 558 20.06 -7.32 -3.07
CA GLY A 558 21.44 -7.04 -2.68
C GLY A 558 21.57 -6.14 -1.44
N VAL A 559 20.52 -6.07 -0.60
CA VAL A 559 20.48 -5.22 0.59
C VAL A 559 20.15 -6.02 1.85
N LYS A 560 20.95 -5.83 2.89
CA LYS A 560 20.74 -6.47 4.19
C LYS A 560 19.59 -5.78 4.91
N VAL A 561 18.55 -6.55 5.26
CA VAL A 561 17.52 -6.13 6.20
C VAL A 561 18.04 -6.33 7.63
N THR A 562 18.18 -5.24 8.37
CA THR A 562 18.66 -5.28 9.75
C THR A 562 17.54 -5.63 10.72
N LEU A 563 16.36 -5.06 10.49
CA LEU A 563 15.22 -5.20 11.38
C LEU A 563 14.00 -5.74 10.64
N VAL A 564 13.42 -6.82 11.15
CA VAL A 564 12.11 -7.33 10.78
C VAL A 564 11.23 -7.35 12.01
N VAL A 565 10.10 -6.64 11.94
CA VAL A 565 9.09 -6.64 13.00
C VAL A 565 7.80 -7.26 12.47
N LEU A 566 7.38 -8.36 13.08
CA LEU A 566 6.13 -9.02 12.79
C LEU A 566 5.04 -8.44 13.70
N LEU A 567 3.95 -8.02 13.09
CA LEU A 567 2.88 -7.26 13.74
C LEU A 567 1.58 -8.05 13.79
N ALA A 568 0.75 -7.73 14.78
CA ALA A 568 -0.62 -8.22 14.82
C ALA A 568 -1.44 -7.68 13.62
N PRO A 569 -2.48 -8.40 13.16
CA PRO A 569 -3.38 -7.89 12.13
C PRO A 569 -3.97 -6.51 12.50
N ARG A 570 -4.04 -5.60 11.52
CA ARG A 570 -4.53 -4.21 11.63
C ARG A 570 -3.56 -3.22 12.30
N SER A 571 -2.30 -3.58 12.49
CA SER A 571 -1.25 -2.71 13.03
C SER A 571 -0.62 -1.79 11.99
N ILE A 572 -0.51 -2.20 10.71
CA ILE A 572 0.11 -1.39 9.67
C ILE A 572 -0.71 -0.12 9.42
N LEU A 573 -0.01 1.02 9.45
CA LEU A 573 -0.62 2.32 9.27
C LEU A 573 -0.85 2.58 7.79
N LYS A 574 -2.11 2.71 7.41
CA LYS A 574 -2.54 3.04 6.05
C LYS A 574 -3.11 4.46 5.96
N THR A 575 -3.08 5.03 4.77
CA THR A 575 -3.84 6.24 4.42
C THR A 575 -5.33 5.92 4.38
N THR A 576 -6.20 6.94 4.34
CA THR A 576 -7.66 6.74 4.20
C THR A 576 -8.06 6.08 2.88
N SER A 577 -7.19 6.13 1.86
CA SER A 577 -7.34 5.41 0.58
C SER A 577 -6.85 3.96 0.62
N GLY A 578 -6.33 3.49 1.76
CA GLY A 578 -5.85 2.12 1.94
C GLY A 578 -4.38 1.87 1.55
N LYS A 579 -3.64 2.91 1.14
CA LYS A 579 -2.20 2.80 0.79
C LYS A 579 -1.34 2.73 2.05
N ILE A 580 -0.17 2.11 1.94
CA ILE A 580 0.80 2.00 3.04
C ILE A 580 1.40 3.39 3.34
N ALA A 581 1.34 3.83 4.60
CA ALA A 581 1.89 5.12 5.03
C ALA A 581 3.28 4.93 5.66
N ARG A 582 4.30 4.64 4.85
CA ARG A 582 5.67 4.25 5.28
C ARG A 582 6.27 5.15 6.35
N SER A 583 6.20 6.48 6.18
CA SER A 583 6.74 7.42 7.17
C SER A 583 6.02 7.36 8.51
N ARG A 584 4.70 7.09 8.52
CA ARG A 584 3.95 6.85 9.76
C ARG A 584 4.36 5.52 10.39
N CYS A 585 4.60 4.49 9.57
CA CYS A 585 5.13 3.22 10.05
C CYS A 585 6.53 3.39 10.66
N LYS A 586 7.44 4.09 9.98
CA LYS A 586 8.78 4.46 10.49
C LYS A 586 8.67 5.16 11.85
N LYS A 587 7.87 6.23 11.92
CA LYS A 587 7.65 6.96 13.16
C LYS A 587 7.03 6.10 14.27
N ALA A 588 6.09 5.21 13.93
CA ALA A 588 5.48 4.31 14.90
C ALA A 588 6.47 3.25 15.40
N LEU A 589 7.40 2.79 14.57
CA LEU A 589 8.50 1.91 14.95
C LEU A 589 9.46 2.63 15.92
N GLU A 590 9.90 3.83 15.56
CA GLU A 590 10.81 4.66 16.36
C GLU A 590 10.20 5.02 17.72
N GLU A 591 8.90 5.29 17.77
CA GLU A 591 8.15 5.61 18.99
C GLU A 591 7.67 4.37 19.76
N LYS A 592 8.00 3.14 19.32
CA LYS A 592 7.54 1.86 19.89
C LYS A 592 6.01 1.79 20.09
N LYS A 593 5.25 2.23 19.07
CA LYS A 593 3.77 2.30 19.08
C LYS A 593 3.09 1.16 18.33
N PHE A 594 3.85 0.23 17.77
CA PHE A 594 3.29 -0.94 17.11
C PHE A 594 2.84 -1.99 18.12
N ASP A 595 1.82 -2.76 17.74
CA ASP A 595 1.45 -4.02 18.41
C ASP A 595 2.33 -5.12 17.79
N GLU A 596 3.54 -5.24 18.34
CA GLU A 596 4.62 -6.12 17.89
C GLU A 596 4.40 -7.54 18.44
N LEU A 597 4.36 -8.53 17.55
CA LEU A 597 4.30 -9.94 17.92
C LEU A 597 5.69 -10.56 18.02
N TYR A 598 6.67 -10.01 17.30
CA TYR A 598 8.06 -10.45 17.31
C TYR A 598 8.94 -9.38 16.66
N ARG A 599 10.14 -9.20 17.19
CA ARG A 599 11.20 -8.39 16.62
C ARG A 599 12.51 -9.18 16.68
N ASN A 600 13.26 -9.23 15.58
CA ASN A 600 14.50 -10.00 15.51
C ASN A 600 15.68 -9.38 16.31
N GLU A 601 15.47 -8.26 17.01
CA GLU A 601 16.43 -7.62 17.92
C GLU A 601 16.19 -8.02 19.39
N ASP A 602 15.05 -8.63 19.73
CA ASP A 602 14.64 -8.91 21.13
C ASP A 602 15.44 -10.03 21.83
N LEU A 603 16.55 -10.50 21.24
CA LEU A 603 17.46 -11.49 21.85
C LEU A 603 18.83 -10.91 22.25
N ILE A 604 19.11 -9.64 22.00
CA ILE A 604 20.44 -9.04 22.29
C ILE A 604 20.41 -8.10 23.52
N ALA A 605 19.24 -7.71 24.03
CA ALA A 605 19.12 -6.57 24.96
C ALA A 605 18.92 -6.89 26.45
N ASP A 606 18.84 -8.15 26.88
CA ASP A 606 18.56 -8.51 28.29
C ASP A 606 19.74 -9.19 29.01
N VAL A 607 20.95 -8.65 28.82
CA VAL A 607 22.05 -8.84 29.80
C VAL A 607 22.84 -7.54 29.94
N SER A 608 22.28 -6.55 30.65
CA SER A 608 23.10 -5.55 31.32
C SER A 608 23.39 -6.04 32.74
N SER A 609 24.62 -6.49 32.92
CA SER A 609 25.28 -6.72 34.20
C SER A 609 25.05 -5.58 35.20
N GLU A 610 24.49 -5.87 36.37
CA GLU A 610 24.88 -5.28 37.66
C GLU A 610 24.12 -5.95 38.81
N ASN A 611 24.78 -6.91 39.46
CA ASN A 611 24.85 -7.10 40.92
C ASN A 611 25.50 -8.45 41.23
N ILE A 612 26.82 -8.53 41.05
CA ILE A 612 27.63 -9.48 41.82
C ILE A 612 28.13 -8.69 43.03
N LYS A 613 27.47 -8.88 44.16
CA LYS A 613 28.08 -8.65 45.47
C LYS A 613 28.22 -9.99 46.17
N GLU A 614 29.41 -10.13 46.74
CA GLU A 614 29.96 -11.23 47.52
C GLU A 614 28.98 -11.80 48.54
N ASP A 615 28.98 -13.13 48.70
CA ASP A 615 29.26 -13.73 50.01
C ASP A 615 29.67 -15.20 49.87
N GLU A 616 30.74 -15.54 50.58
CA GLU A 616 31.40 -16.84 50.62
C GLU A 616 30.68 -17.88 51.51
N ALA A 617 30.86 -19.15 51.11
CA ALA A 617 31.01 -20.34 51.95
C ALA A 617 29.79 -20.92 52.69
N VAL A 618 29.50 -22.20 52.37
CA VAL A 618 29.62 -23.38 53.26
C VAL A 618 28.58 -24.47 52.89
N ARG A 619 29.12 -25.66 52.55
CA ARG A 619 28.51 -27.03 52.57
C ARG A 619 27.33 -27.28 51.63
N GLY A 620 27.25 -28.37 50.88
CA GLY A 620 27.85 -29.69 50.99
C GLY A 620 26.79 -30.67 50.45
N GLU A 621 27.22 -31.66 49.66
CA GLU A 621 26.58 -32.95 49.38
C GLU A 621 25.04 -32.99 49.20
N THR A 622 24.55 -33.43 48.03
CA THR A 622 23.76 -34.67 47.92
C THR A 622 23.50 -35.03 46.44
N MET A 623 23.60 -36.33 46.20
CA MET A 623 23.48 -37.13 44.99
C MET A 623 22.23 -36.92 44.10
N ILE A 624 22.44 -37.19 42.80
CA ILE A 624 21.73 -38.15 41.92
C ILE A 624 20.23 -38.31 42.16
N ARG A 625 19.41 -37.95 41.15
CA ARG A 625 18.35 -38.83 40.60
C ARG A 625 17.68 -38.25 39.34
N ASN A 626 17.50 -39.17 38.39
CA ASN A 626 16.53 -39.19 37.29
C ASN A 626 16.87 -38.42 36.01
N ALA A 627 17.87 -38.94 35.31
CA ALA A 627 17.83 -39.06 33.85
C ALA A 627 17.13 -40.39 33.52
N ASP A 628 15.85 -40.33 33.19
CA ASP A 628 15.13 -41.39 32.46
C ASP A 628 13.93 -40.73 31.77
N SER A 629 13.61 -41.25 30.59
CA SER A 629 12.51 -40.91 29.67
C SER A 629 12.72 -39.71 28.72
N VAL A 630 13.33 -39.99 27.57
CA VAL A 630 12.86 -39.47 26.29
C VAL A 630 12.76 -40.66 25.33
N ASP A 631 11.54 -41.00 24.94
CA ASP A 631 11.23 -42.07 23.98
C ASP A 631 11.71 -41.69 22.57
N ILE A 632 12.50 -42.58 21.97
CA ILE A 632 12.95 -42.49 20.57
C ILE A 632 11.97 -43.26 19.70
N ILE A 633 11.25 -42.55 18.83
CA ILE A 633 10.46 -43.14 17.75
C ILE A 633 11.44 -43.54 16.63
N THR A 634 11.45 -44.83 16.31
CA THR A 634 12.24 -45.46 15.26
C THR A 634 11.55 -45.31 13.89
N THR A 635 12.30 -44.89 12.86
CA THR A 635 11.94 -45.13 11.46
C THR A 635 13.20 -45.49 10.65
N ASP A 636 13.11 -46.66 10.01
CA ASP A 636 13.88 -47.28 8.93
C ASP A 636 15.44 -47.26 8.89
N GLU A 637 16.00 -48.45 9.11
CA GLU A 637 17.34 -48.86 8.67
C GLU A 637 17.35 -49.22 7.18
N ASN A 638 18.09 -48.48 6.33
CA ASN A 638 18.87 -49.07 5.22
C ASN A 638 19.80 -48.06 4.53
N THR A 639 20.94 -47.74 5.15
CA THR A 639 22.21 -47.55 4.42
C THR A 639 23.37 -47.59 5.42
N LYS A 640 24.17 -48.65 5.36
CA LYS A 640 25.48 -48.72 6.02
C LYS A 640 26.49 -47.92 5.20
N THR A 641 26.78 -46.70 5.59
CA THR A 641 28.02 -46.00 5.22
C THR A 641 28.96 -46.04 6.42
N LYS A 642 30.04 -46.82 6.30
CA LYS A 642 31.21 -46.72 7.18
C LYS A 642 31.86 -45.36 6.89
N LEU A 643 31.49 -44.31 7.62
CA LEU A 643 32.29 -43.11 7.65
C LEU A 643 33.48 -43.33 8.62
N PRO A 644 34.71 -43.00 8.21
CA PRO A 644 35.87 -43.12 9.08
C PRO A 644 35.76 -42.10 10.23
N SER A 645 36.00 -42.54 11.47
CA SER A 645 36.21 -41.63 12.60
C SER A 645 37.40 -40.73 12.31
N VAL A 646 37.17 -39.45 12.02
CA VAL A 646 38.26 -38.54 11.63
C VAL A 646 38.93 -37.94 12.87
N ILE A 647 38.20 -37.77 13.98
CA ILE A 647 38.72 -37.21 15.23
C ILE A 647 38.92 -38.33 16.27
N THR A 648 40.15 -38.80 16.43
CA THR A 648 40.52 -39.83 17.43
C THR A 648 41.29 -39.28 18.64
N SER A 649 41.62 -37.99 18.65
CA SER A 649 42.48 -37.35 19.66
C SER A 649 41.73 -36.73 20.85
N GLU A 650 40.39 -36.60 20.77
CA GLU A 650 39.55 -36.04 21.85
C GLU A 650 38.35 -36.94 22.14
N SER A 651 37.77 -36.79 23.33
CA SER A 651 36.55 -37.55 23.69
C SER A 651 35.35 -37.08 22.87
N SER A 652 34.47 -38.01 22.51
CA SER A 652 33.24 -37.72 21.73
C SER A 652 32.41 -36.58 22.32
N ASN A 653 32.32 -36.50 23.66
CA ASN A 653 31.60 -35.43 24.35
C ASN A 653 32.28 -34.05 24.19
N GLN A 654 33.62 -33.99 24.13
CA GLN A 654 34.32 -32.72 23.92
C GLN A 654 34.10 -32.19 22.50
N VAL A 655 34.07 -33.07 21.50
CA VAL A 655 33.74 -32.71 20.12
C VAL A 655 32.30 -32.21 20.02
N LEU A 656 31.36 -32.87 20.71
CA LEU A 656 29.95 -32.43 20.72
C LEU A 656 29.79 -31.05 21.37
N VAL A 657 30.38 -30.83 22.55
CA VAL A 657 30.36 -29.52 23.22
C VAL A 657 30.96 -28.44 22.33
N PHE A 658 32.07 -28.75 21.66
CA PHE A 658 32.68 -27.82 20.74
C PHE A 658 31.78 -27.47 19.54
N LEU A 659 31.14 -28.45 18.93
CA LEU A 659 30.22 -28.23 17.82
C LEU A 659 29.02 -27.38 18.25
N ILE A 660 28.44 -27.64 19.43
CA ILE A 660 27.36 -26.84 20.00
C ILE A 660 27.83 -25.39 20.19
N ASP A 661 29.01 -25.21 20.76
CA ASP A 661 29.56 -23.88 21.04
C ASP A 661 29.79 -23.08 19.76
N GLU A 662 30.30 -23.75 18.73
CA GLU A 662 30.58 -23.12 17.44
C GLU A 662 29.28 -22.82 16.67
N LEU A 663 28.29 -23.71 16.71
CA LEU A 663 26.97 -23.46 16.12
C LEU A 663 26.23 -22.32 16.85
N ALA A 664 26.23 -22.33 18.18
CA ALA A 664 25.66 -21.27 18.99
C ALA A 664 26.31 -19.90 18.69
N ARG A 665 27.64 -19.87 18.54
CA ARG A 665 28.40 -18.68 18.17
C ARG A 665 28.07 -18.17 16.78
N VAL A 666 27.96 -19.07 15.79
CA VAL A 666 27.69 -18.71 14.39
C VAL A 666 26.24 -18.25 14.20
N LEU A 667 25.30 -18.87 14.90
CA LEU A 667 23.87 -18.56 14.83
C LEU A 667 23.46 -17.39 15.76
N GLY A 668 24.28 -17.06 16.75
CA GLY A 668 24.00 -16.01 17.74
C GLY A 668 22.88 -16.39 18.71
N VAL A 669 22.84 -17.67 19.12
CA VAL A 669 21.80 -18.27 20.00
C VAL A 669 22.45 -18.95 21.21
N GLU A 670 21.68 -19.31 22.24
CA GLU A 670 22.23 -20.04 23.39
C GLU A 670 22.44 -21.54 23.08
N ARG A 671 23.36 -22.20 23.80
CA ARG A 671 23.64 -23.64 23.64
C ARG A 671 22.38 -24.51 23.78
N VAL A 672 21.43 -24.07 24.60
CA VAL A 672 20.18 -24.80 24.89
C VAL A 672 19.20 -24.79 23.71
N GLU A 673 19.37 -23.84 22.79
CA GLU A 673 18.49 -23.62 21.64
C GLU A 673 18.94 -24.41 20.40
N ILE A 674 20.12 -25.04 20.46
CA ILE A 674 20.62 -25.89 19.38
C ILE A 674 19.92 -27.26 19.42
N ASP A 675 18.96 -27.45 18.51
CA ASP A 675 18.35 -28.77 18.30
C ASP A 675 19.29 -29.69 17.51
N TYR A 676 19.61 -30.82 18.12
CA TYR A 676 20.55 -31.83 17.61
C TYR A 676 20.05 -32.53 16.35
N ASN A 677 18.73 -32.55 16.13
CA ASN A 677 18.09 -33.29 15.03
C ASN A 677 17.53 -32.39 13.92
N THR A 678 17.61 -31.06 14.07
CA THR A 678 17.23 -30.15 12.98
C THR A 678 18.39 -30.08 11.97
N PRO A 679 18.11 -30.14 10.64
CA PRO A 679 19.16 -29.97 9.63
C PRO A 679 19.92 -28.64 9.81
N LEU A 680 21.24 -28.65 9.63
CA LEU A 680 22.10 -27.49 9.87
C LEU A 680 21.66 -26.26 9.05
N GLN A 681 21.15 -26.48 7.84
CA GLN A 681 20.61 -25.41 6.98
C GLN A 681 19.30 -24.83 7.52
N ASP A 682 18.46 -25.67 8.15
CA ASP A 682 17.19 -25.26 8.77
C ASP A 682 17.40 -24.56 10.12
N LEU A 683 18.54 -24.80 10.78
CA LEU A 683 19.04 -24.01 11.91
C LEU A 683 19.53 -22.61 11.48
N GLY A 684 19.65 -22.35 10.17
CA GLY A 684 20.02 -21.05 9.62
C GLY A 684 21.49 -20.92 9.23
N LEU A 685 22.26 -22.01 9.13
CA LEU A 685 23.60 -21.98 8.58
C LEU A 685 23.55 -21.90 7.04
N ASP A 686 24.11 -20.83 6.48
CA ASP A 686 24.32 -20.70 5.04
C ASP A 686 25.62 -21.40 4.59
N SER A 687 25.86 -21.46 3.28
CA SER A 687 27.05 -22.13 2.73
C SER A 687 28.36 -21.53 3.23
N MET A 688 28.39 -20.23 3.55
CA MET A 688 29.58 -19.55 4.07
C MET A 688 29.83 -19.92 5.53
N ALA A 689 28.79 -20.01 6.35
CA ALA A 689 28.84 -20.49 7.73
C ALA A 689 29.28 -21.96 7.81
N LEU A 690 28.80 -22.80 6.87
CA LEU A 690 29.26 -24.19 6.75
C LEU A 690 30.73 -24.26 6.31
N THR A 691 31.18 -23.45 5.35
CA THR A 691 32.62 -23.35 5.01
C THR A 691 33.47 -22.88 6.19
N GLN A 692 32.97 -21.93 6.99
CA GLN A 692 33.65 -21.47 8.20
C GLN A 692 33.77 -22.59 9.24
N LEU A 693 32.68 -23.31 9.49
CA LEU A 693 32.66 -24.46 10.41
C LEU A 693 33.63 -25.56 9.92
N GLN A 694 33.69 -25.83 8.61
CA GLN A 694 34.66 -26.75 8.00
C GLN A 694 36.10 -26.31 8.28
N GLY A 695 36.40 -25.02 8.08
CA GLY A 695 37.73 -24.45 8.32
C GLY A 695 38.13 -24.52 9.79
N VAL A 696 37.20 -24.24 10.71
CA VAL A 696 37.45 -24.33 12.15
C VAL A 696 37.66 -25.78 12.60
N LEU A 697 36.87 -26.73 12.10
CA LEU A 697 37.05 -28.16 12.39
C LEU A 697 38.40 -28.67 11.85
N ALA A 698 38.77 -28.26 10.63
CA ALA A 698 40.05 -28.62 10.04
C ALA A 698 41.24 -28.02 10.80
N GLN A 699 41.13 -26.78 11.28
CA GLN A 699 42.17 -26.14 12.05
C GLN A 699 42.31 -26.76 13.45
N LYS A 700 41.19 -27.02 14.14
CA LYS A 700 41.19 -27.48 15.54
C LYS A 700 41.56 -28.95 15.68
N TYR A 701 41.02 -29.80 14.81
CA TYR A 701 41.18 -31.25 14.93
C TYR A 701 42.14 -31.84 13.89
N HIS A 702 42.66 -31.02 12.97
CA HIS A 702 43.55 -31.46 11.89
C HIS A 702 42.90 -32.54 11.00
N VAL A 703 41.60 -32.38 10.74
CA VAL A 703 40.78 -33.33 9.97
C VAL A 703 40.21 -32.70 8.72
N HIS A 704 40.07 -33.48 7.64
CA HIS A 704 39.29 -33.08 6.48
C HIS A 704 37.86 -33.62 6.63
N VAL A 705 36.88 -32.72 6.73
CA VAL A 705 35.46 -33.09 6.78
C VAL A 705 34.96 -33.21 5.34
N GLU A 706 34.46 -34.39 4.95
CA GLU A 706 33.88 -34.60 3.62
C GLU A 706 32.66 -33.70 3.41
N ASP A 707 32.53 -33.15 2.20
CA ASP A 707 31.47 -32.19 1.88
C ASP A 707 30.07 -32.79 2.06
N GLU A 708 29.88 -34.07 1.77
CA GLU A 708 28.61 -34.77 1.98
C GLU A 708 28.19 -34.80 3.46
N LEU A 709 29.17 -34.81 4.39
CA LEU A 709 28.91 -34.85 5.82
C LEU A 709 28.51 -33.48 6.38
N LEU A 710 28.90 -32.38 5.72
CA LEU A 710 28.68 -31.02 6.21
C LEU A 710 27.63 -30.24 5.42
N TYR A 711 27.57 -30.42 4.10
CA TYR A 711 26.67 -29.71 3.18
C TYR A 711 25.45 -30.55 2.79
N GLY A 712 25.30 -31.78 3.31
CA GLY A 712 24.11 -32.60 3.09
C GLY A 712 22.82 -31.89 3.54
N GLU A 713 21.77 -31.94 2.71
CA GLU A 713 20.47 -31.30 3.00
C GLU A 713 19.79 -31.85 4.26
N SER A 714 20.11 -33.09 4.65
CA SER A 714 19.62 -33.75 5.87
C SER A 714 20.66 -33.82 6.98
N THR A 715 21.81 -33.15 6.84
CA THR A 715 22.85 -33.18 7.87
C THR A 715 22.37 -32.42 9.10
N THR A 716 22.32 -33.08 10.23
CA THR A 716 22.03 -32.51 11.56
C THR A 716 23.32 -32.45 12.39
N LEU A 717 23.27 -31.74 13.53
CA LEU A 717 24.38 -31.77 14.50
C LEU A 717 24.66 -33.22 14.98
N ALA A 718 23.62 -34.02 15.21
CA ALA A 718 23.77 -35.42 15.62
C ALA A 718 24.49 -36.26 14.55
N THR A 719 24.12 -36.11 13.27
CA THR A 719 24.76 -36.88 12.18
C THR A 719 26.18 -36.40 11.90
N LEU A 720 26.43 -35.09 11.98
CA LEU A 720 27.78 -34.53 11.83
C LEU A 720 28.70 -35.01 12.95
N HIS A 721 28.24 -34.96 14.21
CA HIS A 721 28.97 -35.47 15.37
C HIS A 721 29.26 -36.96 15.27
N ALA A 722 28.26 -37.76 14.88
CA ALA A 722 28.42 -39.19 14.68
C ALA A 722 29.43 -39.52 13.57
N GLY A 723 29.42 -38.78 12.46
CA GLY A 723 30.37 -38.95 11.36
C GLY A 723 31.80 -38.53 11.72
N LEU A 724 31.97 -37.52 12.56
CA LEU A 724 33.28 -37.05 13.01
C LEU A 724 33.93 -37.97 14.06
N CYS A 725 33.13 -38.55 14.97
CA CYS A 725 33.60 -39.35 16.11
C CYS A 725 33.42 -40.88 15.95
N GLY A 726 32.75 -41.36 14.90
CA GLY A 726 32.65 -42.79 14.55
C GLY A 726 31.89 -43.68 15.55
N GLY A 727 30.74 -43.25 16.05
CA GLY A 727 29.97 -44.02 17.03
C GLY A 727 29.31 -45.30 16.49
N THR A 728 29.76 -46.48 16.93
CA THR A 728 28.99 -47.74 16.95
C THR A 728 28.17 -47.84 18.23
N SER A 729 26.87 -48.10 18.14
CA SER A 729 26.01 -48.50 19.28
C SER A 729 26.40 -49.90 19.78
N GLY A 730 26.49 -50.10 21.10
CA GLY A 730 27.02 -51.32 21.73
C GLY A 730 25.98 -52.34 22.21
N SER A 731 26.21 -53.62 21.82
CA SER A 731 25.88 -54.92 22.48
C SER A 731 24.40 -55.25 22.80
N THR A 732 23.84 -56.47 22.72
CA THR A 732 24.34 -57.85 22.86
C THR A 732 23.26 -58.89 22.40
N THR A 733 23.69 -60.12 22.03
CA THR A 733 22.90 -61.37 21.77
C THR A 733 22.01 -61.41 20.52
N GLY A 734 21.92 -62.43 19.66
CA GLY A 734 22.51 -63.75 19.50
C GLY A 734 21.81 -64.48 18.33
N GLN A 735 22.49 -65.43 17.70
CA GLN A 735 21.97 -66.53 16.83
C GLN A 735 21.58 -66.29 15.35
N SER A 736 22.43 -66.89 14.50
CA SER A 736 22.16 -67.74 13.31
C SER A 736 21.03 -67.41 12.33
N SER A 737 21.38 -67.20 11.05
CA SER A 737 21.31 -68.23 9.98
C SER A 737 21.15 -67.64 8.56
N THR A 738 22.12 -68.00 7.71
CA THR A 738 22.06 -68.38 6.28
C THR A 738 21.10 -67.73 5.25
N SER A 739 21.73 -67.34 4.12
CA SER A 739 21.31 -67.49 2.71
C SER A 739 20.38 -66.42 2.13
N VAL A 740 20.37 -66.05 0.83
CA VAL A 740 21.21 -66.25 -0.37
C VAL A 740 20.75 -65.19 -1.40
N ARG A 741 21.68 -64.75 -2.26
CA ARG A 741 21.53 -63.92 -3.48
C ARG A 741 20.27 -64.16 -4.34
N LYS A 742 19.82 -63.10 -5.05
CA LYS A 742 19.76 -63.08 -6.54
C LYS A 742 19.61 -61.67 -7.15
N GLN A 743 20.50 -61.38 -8.10
CA GLN A 743 20.50 -60.26 -9.07
C GLN A 743 19.49 -60.46 -10.21
N LYS A 744 19.09 -59.36 -10.86
CA LYS A 744 18.89 -59.12 -12.32
C LYS A 744 18.62 -57.59 -12.49
N LEU A 745 19.43 -56.73 -13.13
CA LEU A 745 19.77 -56.55 -14.57
C LEU A 745 18.49 -56.44 -15.44
N PHE A 746 18.21 -55.45 -16.30
CA PHE A 746 19.00 -54.43 -17.03
C PHE A 746 18.06 -53.40 -17.74
N CYS A 747 18.58 -52.18 -17.98
CA CYS A 747 18.46 -51.26 -19.16
C CYS A 747 17.14 -50.76 -19.81
N GLY A 748 17.17 -49.44 -20.12
CA GLY A 748 16.80 -48.85 -21.44
C GLY A 748 15.71 -47.76 -21.39
N CYS A 749 16.04 -46.45 -21.47
CA CYS A 749 15.99 -45.56 -22.68
C CYS A 749 14.54 -45.25 -23.15
N ILE A 750 14.06 -44.04 -23.52
CA ILE A 750 14.59 -42.76 -24.05
C ILE A 750 13.48 -41.67 -23.92
N ALA A 751 13.92 -40.41 -23.87
CA ALA A 751 13.27 -39.11 -24.12
C ALA A 751 11.77 -39.00 -24.53
N CYS A 752 11.08 -38.06 -23.89
CA CYS A 752 10.56 -36.84 -24.52
C CYS A 752 10.41 -35.71 -23.47
#